data_AF-A0A9Q9DR16-F1
#
_entry.id   AF-A0A9Q9DR16-F1
#
_cell.length_a   1.000
_cell.length_b   1.000
_cell.length_c   1.000
_cell.angle_alpha   90.00
_cell.angle_beta   90.00
_cell.angle_gamma   90.00
#
_symmetry.space_group_name_H-M   'P 1'
#
loop_
_entity.id
_entity.type
_entity.pdbx_description
1 polymer ?
#
loop_
_entity_poly.entity_id
_entity_poly.type
_entity_poly.pdbx_seq_one_letter_code
_entity_poly.pdbx_strand_id
1 'polypeptide(L)'
;MWGLDRLSQYSTPAGTPPPRRDSRSPAPRRGYPVSAQPVRPGLTPRSSSLTQLVSPNASTASLPLSERMPNGGLRRRQTGGIPPNVPDPLHVLETIMGGLPRNLPAANGHGAGEALEKPEQLEEHIDFQGLSLQDFVADKPAERHPPTSVHTNSTQSVEEYDVDKDKFEDLHRSILACDEVLKSVEANLTNFQSDLEAVSAEIESLQNRSIALNTKLENRKVVEKLLGPAVEDISISPAVVRKIAEGPVDEGFLRALAEVEKRAKTIQEKARDNPDLMAVKDVKPLLDDLIHRAIERVRDYIVAQIKAIRSPSINAQVIQQQAFLKYKDLYAFLAKHHAELAQQIAQAYVHTMRWYYLNHFTRYRTALEKIKVHAMDRYDVLGEDPSARRSGTLLGQSRNAPTSYDAFSLGRRRDALKNSSANALPANVAEDEKSAHYLEVPFRSFNLALIDNACFEYTFISTYFAPSQNFHAISRTFNSIFEPTLAVGQAVTKSLVESNTDTLGILLCVRLNQHFAFELQRRKVPTVEGYINATNMLLWPRFQQVLDMHCSSLQKITASLPGRPSTGAALLSSGSSNTTSTAPTPLTQKFANLLQGILALSSEAGDDEPVSVSVGRLRSEYEAYLNKLSKGISDARKKDRFLCNNYSLVCTILADVEGRLGEETRERFEKLRDSFDK
;
A
#
# COMPACT_ATOMS: atom_id res chain seq x y z
N MET A 1 -7.54 18.14 -3.93
CA MET A 1 -8.34 17.63 -2.80
C MET A 1 -7.94 18.39 -1.55
N TRP A 2 -8.70 19.41 -1.17
CA TRP A 2 -8.34 20.32 -0.08
C TRP A 2 -9.56 20.49 0.83
N GLY A 3 -9.50 19.83 1.99
CA GLY A 3 -10.56 19.78 2.99
C GLY A 3 -10.81 21.11 3.71
N LEU A 4 -11.94 21.14 4.40
CA LEU A 4 -12.56 22.25 5.15
C LEU A 4 -11.66 23.02 6.13
N ASP A 5 -10.39 22.66 6.32
CA ASP A 5 -9.46 23.31 7.26
C ASP A 5 -9.13 24.76 6.87
N ARG A 6 -9.12 25.09 5.57
CA ARG A 6 -9.05 26.49 5.12
C ARG A 6 -10.39 27.23 5.26
N LEU A 7 -11.47 26.52 5.62
CA LEU A 7 -12.79 27.08 5.86
C LEU A 7 -13.07 27.34 7.35
N SER A 8 -12.20 26.90 8.27
CA SER A 8 -12.43 26.99 9.72
C SER A 8 -11.21 27.44 10.55
N GLN A 9 -10.00 27.50 9.99
CA GLN A 9 -8.83 27.99 10.71
C GLN A 9 -8.93 29.51 10.87
N TYR A 10 -9.22 29.92 12.11
CA TYR A 10 -9.06 31.23 12.76
C TYR A 10 -10.36 31.72 13.39
N SER A 11 -10.53 31.36 14.67
CA SER A 11 -11.41 32.08 15.58
C SER A 11 -10.75 33.44 15.91
N THR A 12 -11.57 34.49 15.96
CA THR A 12 -11.25 35.83 16.45
C THR A 12 -10.56 35.81 17.83
N PRO A 13 -9.71 36.80 18.17
CA PRO A 13 -9.01 36.84 19.45
C PRO A 13 -10.02 37.08 20.58
N ALA A 14 -10.20 36.07 21.44
CA ALA A 14 -11.01 36.21 22.64
C ALA A 14 -10.35 37.20 23.61
N GLY A 15 -11.14 38.17 24.08
CA GLY A 15 -10.75 39.11 25.11
C GLY A 15 -10.36 38.43 26.42
N THR A 16 -9.38 39.03 27.08
CA THR A 16 -8.98 38.94 28.51
C THR A 16 -9.68 37.89 29.38
N PRO A 17 -8.93 36.94 29.99
CA PRO A 17 -9.48 36.02 30.98
C PRO A 17 -9.71 36.70 32.35
N PRO A 18 -10.74 36.31 33.13
CA PRO A 18 -10.90 36.76 34.51
C PRO A 18 -9.97 35.97 35.46
N PRO A 19 -9.61 36.54 36.63
CA PRO A 19 -8.58 35.97 37.50
C PRO A 19 -9.13 34.78 38.30
N ARG A 20 -8.35 33.69 38.35
CA ARG A 20 -8.59 32.57 39.27
C ARG A 20 -8.01 32.89 40.65
N ARG A 21 -8.85 32.70 41.67
CA ARG A 21 -8.58 32.87 43.09
C ARG A 21 -7.94 31.60 43.68
N ASP A 22 -7.08 31.83 44.66
CA ASP A 22 -6.12 30.93 45.30
C ASP A 22 -6.67 29.62 45.90
N SER A 23 -5.81 28.60 45.95
CA SER A 23 -5.69 27.71 47.12
C SER A 23 -4.25 27.17 47.20
N ARG A 24 -3.53 27.63 48.23
CA ARG A 24 -2.21 27.16 48.72
C ARG A 24 -2.38 25.73 49.28
N SER A 25 -1.40 24.82 49.27
CA SER A 25 -0.23 24.73 50.17
C SER A 25 0.47 23.32 49.97
N PRO A 26 1.54 22.90 50.69
CA PRO A 26 2.94 23.03 50.23
C PRO A 26 3.85 21.78 50.45
N ALA A 27 4.97 21.64 49.72
CA ALA A 27 6.26 21.04 50.19
C ALA A 27 7.31 20.95 49.05
N PRO A 28 8.64 20.93 49.35
CA PRO A 28 9.57 21.81 48.64
C PRO A 28 10.83 21.16 48.01
N ARG A 29 11.54 21.98 47.21
CA ARG A 29 12.94 21.91 46.73
C ARG A 29 13.21 20.83 45.66
N ARG A 30 13.99 21.06 44.59
CA ARG A 30 15.33 21.68 44.50
C ARG A 30 15.66 21.96 43.02
N GLY A 31 16.24 23.12 42.71
CA GLY A 31 16.71 23.45 41.36
C GLY A 31 18.16 23.03 41.11
N TYR A 32 18.54 22.94 39.83
CA TYR A 32 19.83 23.34 39.20
C TYR A 32 19.79 23.00 37.68
N PRO A 33 20.67 23.58 36.83
CA PRO A 33 20.25 24.28 35.63
C PRO A 33 20.76 23.67 34.30
N VAL A 34 20.36 24.31 33.22
CA VAL A 34 20.66 24.05 31.80
C VAL A 34 22.11 24.46 31.43
N SER A 35 22.80 23.63 30.64
CA SER A 35 23.84 24.05 29.67
C SER A 35 23.99 22.95 28.60
N ALA A 36 23.62 23.21 27.34
CA ALA A 36 24.45 23.75 26.25
C ALA A 36 25.46 22.73 25.67
N GLN A 37 25.14 22.14 24.51
CA GLN A 37 26.10 21.43 23.66
C GLN A 37 26.39 22.27 22.41
N PRO A 38 27.65 22.36 21.95
CA PRO A 38 27.98 22.96 20.67
C PRO A 38 28.03 21.92 19.54
N VAL A 39 27.92 22.47 18.33
CA VAL A 39 27.85 21.82 17.02
C VAL A 39 29.21 21.93 16.31
N ARG A 40 29.50 20.98 15.38
CA ARG A 40 30.43 20.97 14.20
C ARG A 40 31.88 20.42 14.37
N PRO A 41 32.62 20.03 13.28
CA PRO A 41 32.35 18.99 12.26
C PRO A 41 33.61 18.21 11.72
N GLY A 42 33.42 17.10 11.00
CA GLY A 42 34.19 16.79 9.77
C GLY A 42 35.24 15.65 9.71
N LEU A 43 34.96 14.72 8.78
CA LEU A 43 35.87 13.94 7.90
C LEU A 43 36.29 12.48 8.25
N THR A 44 36.19 11.65 7.19
CA THR A 44 36.38 10.19 6.97
C THR A 44 37.88 9.80 6.83
N PRO A 45 38.36 8.52 6.84
CA PRO A 45 37.89 7.39 5.99
C PRO A 45 38.06 5.91 6.45
N ARG A 46 37.37 5.04 5.68
CA ARG A 46 37.69 3.64 5.27
C ARG A 46 37.70 2.44 6.26
N SER A 47 36.96 1.42 5.78
CA SER A 47 37.23 -0.04 5.79
C SER A 47 36.58 -0.96 6.85
N SER A 48 35.71 -1.82 6.30
CA SER A 48 35.54 -3.28 6.55
C SER A 48 35.14 -3.85 7.92
N SER A 49 33.91 -4.40 7.88
CA SER A 49 33.57 -5.81 8.17
C SER A 49 33.30 -6.27 9.60
N LEU A 50 32.24 -7.10 9.65
CA LEU A 50 31.85 -8.13 10.62
C LEU A 50 30.84 -7.75 11.73
N THR A 51 29.60 -8.09 11.39
CA THR A 51 28.48 -8.52 12.23
C THR A 51 28.86 -9.63 13.21
N GLN A 52 28.51 -9.46 14.49
CA GLN A 52 28.36 -10.54 15.47
C GLN A 52 26.89 -10.64 15.90
N LEU A 53 26.27 -11.77 15.54
CA LEU A 53 25.05 -12.30 16.12
C LEU A 53 25.44 -13.09 17.38
N VAL A 54 24.81 -12.77 18.51
CA VAL A 54 24.84 -13.57 19.73
C VAL A 54 23.41 -14.01 20.02
N SER A 55 23.22 -15.32 20.12
CA SER A 55 22.15 -15.93 20.91
C SER A 55 22.81 -17.01 21.79
N PRO A 56 22.50 -17.04 23.10
CA PRO A 56 23.05 -18.01 24.03
C PRO A 56 22.15 -19.25 24.10
N ASN A 57 22.74 -20.43 24.26
CA ASN A 57 22.03 -21.55 24.86
C ASN A 57 23.00 -22.53 25.54
N ALA A 58 22.50 -23.10 26.63
CA ALA A 58 22.96 -24.27 27.37
C ALA A 58 24.10 -24.13 28.40
N SER A 59 23.70 -24.51 29.61
CA SER A 59 24.47 -24.64 30.84
C SER A 59 25.23 -25.97 30.93
N THR A 60 26.15 -26.00 31.91
CA THR A 60 26.56 -27.13 32.76
C THR A 60 27.30 -28.31 32.13
N ALA A 61 28.63 -28.25 32.16
CA ALA A 61 29.48 -29.28 32.77
C ALA A 61 30.94 -28.78 32.83
N SER A 62 31.42 -28.52 34.04
CA SER A 62 32.80 -28.11 34.33
C SER A 62 33.59 -29.31 34.86
N LEU A 63 34.61 -29.75 34.12
CA LEU A 63 35.73 -30.55 34.62
C LEU A 63 37.04 -30.10 33.89
N PRO A 64 38.21 -30.26 34.52
CA PRO A 64 39.25 -29.23 34.52
C PRO A 64 40.27 -29.32 33.38
N LEU A 65 41.00 -28.22 33.24
CA LEU A 65 42.02 -27.93 32.24
C LEU A 65 43.16 -28.97 32.22
N SER A 66 43.44 -29.48 31.01
CA SER A 66 44.80 -29.87 30.62
C SER A 66 45.18 -29.06 29.39
N GLU A 67 46.37 -28.47 29.45
CA GLU A 67 46.91 -27.46 28.57
C GLU A 67 46.95 -27.90 27.11
N ARG A 68 46.37 -27.09 26.22
CA ARG A 68 46.61 -27.17 24.78
C ARG A 68 47.43 -25.96 24.37
N MET A 69 48.71 -26.16 24.11
CA MET A 69 49.51 -25.18 23.37
C MET A 69 48.93 -24.98 21.95
N PRO A 70 49.02 -23.76 21.40
CA PRO A 70 48.40 -23.40 20.12
C PRO A 70 49.23 -23.88 18.94
N ASN A 71 48.58 -24.53 17.99
CA ASN A 71 49.15 -24.80 16.67
C ASN A 71 49.07 -23.54 15.81
N GLY A 72 50.21 -23.09 15.28
CA GLY A 72 50.25 -22.11 14.21
C GLY A 72 51.64 -21.52 13.96
N GLY A 73 52.44 -22.17 13.09
CA GLY A 73 53.69 -21.59 12.59
C GLY A 73 54.43 -22.47 11.60
N LEU A 74 54.14 -22.30 10.31
CA LEU A 74 54.82 -22.90 9.16
C LEU A 74 56.35 -22.68 9.18
N ARG A 75 57.13 -23.76 9.15
CA ARG A 75 58.51 -23.75 8.63
C ARG A 75 58.79 -25.00 7.78
N ARG A 76 58.70 -24.80 6.47
CA ARG A 76 59.65 -25.20 5.41
C ARG A 76 60.53 -26.42 5.75
N ARG A 77 60.16 -27.60 5.23
CA ARG A 77 61.03 -28.78 5.24
C ARG A 77 61.90 -28.77 3.97
N GLN A 78 63.21 -28.68 4.17
CA GLN A 78 64.21 -29.02 3.17
C GLN A 78 64.39 -30.54 3.11
N THR A 79 64.74 -30.98 1.92
CA THR A 79 65.21 -32.31 1.52
C THR A 79 66.44 -32.75 2.32
N GLY A 80 66.36 -33.93 2.92
CA GLY A 80 67.48 -34.77 3.36
C GLY A 80 66.97 -36.21 3.28
N GLY A 81 67.60 -37.13 2.56
CA GLY A 81 69.04 -37.38 2.55
C GLY A 81 69.25 -38.64 3.37
N ILE A 82 69.38 -39.77 2.68
CA ILE A 82 69.60 -41.12 3.19
C ILE A 82 70.90 -41.13 4.02
N PRO A 83 70.89 -41.60 5.28
CA PRO A 83 72.11 -41.99 5.96
C PRO A 83 72.63 -43.34 5.39
N PRO A 84 73.92 -43.46 5.09
CA PRO A 84 74.47 -44.58 4.32
C PRO A 84 74.99 -45.67 5.27
N ASN A 85 74.16 -46.66 5.64
CA ASN A 85 74.58 -48.03 5.98
C ASN A 85 73.40 -48.84 6.53
N VAL A 86 72.44 -49.18 5.68
CA VAL A 86 71.49 -50.25 5.99
C VAL A 86 71.38 -51.11 4.73
N PRO A 87 71.86 -52.37 4.76
CA PRO A 87 71.70 -53.29 3.64
C PRO A 87 70.22 -53.51 3.34
N ASP A 88 69.86 -53.48 2.06
CA ASP A 88 68.48 -53.65 1.58
C ASP A 88 67.91 -55.00 2.08
N PRO A 89 66.77 -55.03 2.81
CA PRO A 89 66.27 -56.22 3.48
C PRO A 89 66.02 -57.42 2.56
N LEU A 90 65.81 -57.18 1.26
CA LEU A 90 65.69 -58.25 0.26
C LEU A 90 67.04 -58.91 -0.07
N HIS A 91 68.13 -58.16 -0.04
CA HIS A 91 69.48 -58.68 -0.29
C HIS A 91 70.01 -59.47 0.91
N VAL A 92 69.58 -59.10 2.12
CA VAL A 92 69.85 -59.86 3.35
C VAL A 92 69.12 -61.21 3.34
N LEU A 93 67.86 -61.23 2.90
CA LEU A 93 67.09 -62.47 2.73
C LEU A 93 67.63 -63.38 1.62
N GLU A 94 68.12 -62.80 0.53
CA GLU A 94 68.75 -63.52 -0.58
C GLU A 94 70.12 -64.13 -0.19
N THR A 95 70.82 -63.51 0.78
CA THR A 95 72.08 -64.02 1.36
C THR A 95 71.83 -65.12 2.40
N ILE A 96 70.75 -65.03 3.17
CA ILE A 96 70.37 -66.02 4.20
C ILE A 96 69.83 -67.31 3.57
N MET A 97 69.23 -67.23 2.39
CA MET A 97 68.55 -68.35 1.72
C MET A 97 69.47 -69.24 0.85
N GLY A 98 70.80 -69.03 0.85
CA GLY A 98 71.76 -69.95 0.22
C GLY A 98 71.43 -70.33 -1.23
N GLY A 99 71.76 -69.45 -2.17
CA GLY A 99 71.40 -69.62 -3.59
C GLY A 99 71.73 -70.99 -4.18
N LEU A 100 70.71 -71.66 -4.76
CA LEU A 100 70.88 -72.70 -5.77
C LEU A 100 70.95 -72.08 -7.18
N PRO A 101 71.69 -72.70 -8.12
CA PRO A 101 72.24 -72.02 -9.28
C PRO A 101 71.19 -71.68 -10.36
N ARG A 102 71.35 -70.46 -10.85
CA ARG A 102 70.66 -69.81 -11.95
C ARG A 102 71.06 -70.46 -13.27
N ASN A 103 70.09 -70.83 -14.11
CA ASN A 103 70.17 -70.62 -15.56
C ASN A 103 68.76 -70.55 -16.19
N LEU A 104 68.56 -69.43 -16.89
CA LEU A 104 67.43 -68.92 -17.69
C LEU A 104 67.05 -69.83 -18.88
N PRO A 105 65.98 -69.57 -19.70
CA PRO A 105 65.30 -68.28 -19.90
C PRO A 105 63.76 -68.29 -20.03
N ALA A 106 63.21 -67.08 -19.91
CA ALA A 106 61.85 -66.70 -20.27
C ALA A 106 61.61 -66.73 -21.79
N ALA A 107 60.44 -67.22 -22.19
CA ALA A 107 59.81 -66.93 -23.48
C ALA A 107 58.32 -66.64 -23.28
N ASN A 108 57.84 -65.66 -24.06
CA ASN A 108 56.55 -64.98 -23.98
C ASN A 108 55.32 -65.88 -24.20
N GLY A 109 54.19 -65.43 -23.64
CA GLY A 109 52.91 -65.44 -24.33
C GLY A 109 51.87 -66.45 -23.84
N HIS A 110 50.74 -65.90 -23.39
CA HIS A 110 49.38 -66.46 -23.33
C HIS A 110 49.17 -67.99 -23.26
N GLY A 111 48.50 -68.42 -22.19
CA GLY A 111 47.87 -69.74 -22.15
C GLY A 111 47.17 -69.97 -20.82
N ALA A 112 45.95 -70.47 -20.90
CA ALA A 112 45.04 -70.69 -19.78
C ALA A 112 45.37 -71.97 -19.00
N GLY A 113 44.89 -72.01 -17.74
CA GLY A 113 44.60 -73.23 -16.98
C GLY A 113 45.82 -73.93 -16.36
N GLU A 114 45.77 -74.19 -15.06
CA GLU A 114 45.68 -75.57 -14.56
C GLU A 114 45.58 -75.58 -13.02
N ALA A 115 44.61 -76.34 -12.55
CA ALA A 115 44.47 -76.75 -11.17
C ALA A 115 45.61 -77.72 -10.83
N LEU A 116 46.22 -77.57 -9.66
CA LEU A 116 47.17 -78.55 -9.15
C LEU A 116 46.42 -79.57 -8.31
N GLU A 117 46.02 -80.64 -8.99
CA GLU A 117 45.56 -81.90 -8.43
C GLU A 117 46.67 -82.61 -7.63
N LYS A 118 46.21 -83.36 -6.63
CA LYS A 118 46.97 -84.28 -5.79
C LYS A 118 47.54 -85.41 -6.66
N PRO A 119 48.82 -85.79 -6.56
CA PRO A 119 49.36 -86.85 -7.41
C PRO A 119 48.69 -88.20 -7.11
N GLU A 120 48.20 -88.83 -8.18
CA GLU A 120 47.26 -89.96 -8.21
C GLU A 120 47.89 -91.37 -8.11
N GLN A 121 49.17 -91.53 -7.79
CA GLN A 121 49.74 -92.88 -7.66
C GLN A 121 50.86 -92.95 -6.61
N LEU A 122 50.59 -93.73 -5.56
CA LEU A 122 51.58 -94.31 -4.66
C LEU A 122 52.21 -95.53 -5.38
N GLU A 123 53.53 -95.54 -5.53
CA GLU A 123 54.23 -96.77 -5.91
C GLU A 123 54.24 -97.72 -4.71
N GLU A 124 53.30 -98.67 -4.69
CA GLU A 124 53.10 -99.65 -3.61
C GLU A 124 54.02 -100.89 -3.70
N HIS A 125 55.09 -100.89 -4.50
CA HIS A 125 55.98 -102.05 -4.60
C HIS A 125 57.44 -101.68 -4.90
N ILE A 126 58.26 -101.57 -3.85
CA ILE A 126 59.72 -101.58 -3.98
C ILE A 126 60.14 -103.06 -4.05
N ASP A 127 60.64 -103.50 -5.20
CA ASP A 127 61.09 -104.88 -5.41
C ASP A 127 62.44 -105.13 -4.73
N PHE A 128 62.42 -105.82 -3.60
CA PHE A 128 63.60 -106.19 -2.81
C PHE A 128 64.34 -107.42 -3.34
N GLN A 129 64.12 -107.82 -4.61
CA GLN A 129 64.81 -108.94 -5.28
C GLN A 129 64.91 -110.22 -4.41
N GLY A 130 63.85 -110.50 -3.64
CA GLY A 130 63.74 -111.69 -2.80
C GLY A 130 64.60 -111.71 -1.53
N LEU A 131 65.15 -110.57 -1.08
CA LEU A 131 65.93 -110.46 0.15
C LEU A 131 65.20 -109.67 1.24
N SER A 132 65.46 -109.98 2.51
CA SER A 132 64.85 -109.27 3.64
C SER A 132 65.49 -107.88 3.82
N LEU A 133 64.71 -106.92 4.31
CA LEU A 133 65.11 -105.52 4.51
C LEU A 133 66.31 -105.34 5.45
N GLN A 134 66.63 -106.37 6.25
CA GLN A 134 67.80 -106.42 7.13
C GLN A 134 69.07 -106.88 6.40
N ASP A 135 68.95 -107.71 5.36
CA ASP A 135 70.08 -108.20 4.57
C ASP A 135 70.58 -107.17 3.55
N PHE A 136 69.71 -106.24 3.11
CA PHE A 136 70.08 -105.13 2.21
C PHE A 136 70.92 -104.04 2.91
N VAL A 137 70.80 -103.93 4.25
CA VAL A 137 71.62 -103.00 5.06
C VAL A 137 72.94 -103.65 5.51
N ALA A 138 73.01 -104.99 5.49
CA ALA A 138 74.22 -105.75 5.81
C ALA A 138 75.27 -105.77 4.68
N ASP A 139 74.89 -105.40 3.45
CA ASP A 139 75.77 -105.43 2.28
C ASP A 139 76.50 -104.10 2.06
N LYS A 140 77.45 -103.79 2.95
CA LYS A 140 78.52 -102.82 2.66
C LYS A 140 79.71 -103.56 2.05
N PRO A 141 80.31 -103.04 0.97
CA PRO A 141 81.74 -103.20 0.73
C PRO A 141 82.43 -101.86 1.08
N ALA A 142 83.16 -101.77 2.20
CA ALA A 142 84.51 -102.28 2.43
C ALA A 142 85.58 -101.39 1.78
N GLU A 143 86.47 -100.87 2.64
CA GLU A 143 87.86 -100.41 2.43
C GLU A 143 88.11 -99.19 3.35
N ARG A 144 89.01 -99.18 4.35
CA ARG A 144 90.17 -100.00 4.70
C ARG A 144 90.43 -99.86 6.21
N HIS A 145 90.68 -100.99 6.88
CA HIS A 145 91.53 -101.05 8.07
C HIS A 145 93.01 -100.80 7.66
N PRO A 146 93.88 -100.32 8.57
CA PRO A 146 94.72 -101.28 9.30
C PRO A 146 94.97 -100.81 10.78
N PRO A 147 95.75 -101.53 11.60
CA PRO A 147 95.28 -102.18 12.83
C PRO A 147 95.93 -101.48 14.06
N THR A 148 95.66 -101.81 15.33
CA THR A 148 96.36 -102.90 16.03
C THR A 148 95.88 -102.95 17.47
N SER A 149 95.58 -104.17 17.91
CA SER A 149 95.61 -104.72 19.26
C SER A 149 94.96 -103.92 20.40
N VAL A 150 93.80 -104.43 20.80
CA VAL A 150 93.50 -104.78 22.18
C VAL A 150 94.79 -105.15 22.93
N HIS A 151 95.20 -104.31 23.88
CA HIS A 151 95.86 -104.72 25.11
C HIS A 151 95.54 -103.68 26.18
N THR A 152 94.91 -104.15 27.25
CA THR A 152 95.26 -103.83 28.64
C THR A 152 95.44 -102.36 29.03
N ASN A 153 94.60 -101.89 29.96
CA ASN A 153 94.90 -100.87 30.98
C ASN A 153 95.67 -99.62 30.54
N SER A 154 95.00 -98.46 30.55
CA SER A 154 95.38 -97.30 31.38
C SER A 154 94.83 -96.00 30.77
N THR A 155 94.05 -95.26 31.58
CA THR A 155 93.85 -93.80 31.55
C THR A 155 94.03 -93.06 30.20
N GLN A 156 92.91 -92.77 29.53
CA GLN A 156 92.80 -91.56 28.69
C GLN A 156 91.70 -90.67 29.29
N SER A 157 92.01 -89.39 29.29
CA SER A 157 91.72 -88.40 30.31
C SER A 157 90.28 -87.90 30.31
N VAL A 158 89.72 -87.77 31.52
CA VAL A 158 88.47 -87.06 31.84
C VAL A 158 88.39 -85.69 31.14
N GLU A 159 89.54 -85.08 30.86
CA GLU A 159 89.71 -83.77 30.24
C GLU A 159 89.11 -83.65 28.81
N GLU A 160 89.10 -84.71 27.98
CA GLU A 160 88.53 -84.61 26.61
C GLU A 160 87.00 -84.75 26.62
N TYR A 161 86.47 -85.53 27.57
CA TYR A 161 85.03 -85.64 27.83
C TYR A 161 84.49 -84.37 28.48
N ASP A 162 85.27 -83.69 29.31
CA ASP A 162 84.93 -82.37 29.87
C ASP A 162 84.90 -81.30 28.76
N VAL A 163 85.83 -81.30 27.80
CA VAL A 163 85.83 -80.34 26.67
C VAL A 163 84.64 -80.56 25.73
N ASP A 164 84.25 -81.80 25.43
CA ASP A 164 83.07 -82.06 24.60
C ASP A 164 81.76 -81.88 25.37
N LYS A 165 81.75 -82.13 26.69
CA LYS A 165 80.64 -81.77 27.57
C LYS A 165 80.43 -80.26 27.60
N ASP A 166 81.48 -79.44 27.64
CA ASP A 166 81.37 -77.98 27.58
C ASP A 166 80.74 -77.52 26.25
N LYS A 167 81.09 -78.15 25.12
CA LYS A 167 80.45 -77.85 23.82
C LYS A 167 78.97 -78.26 23.76
N PHE A 168 78.61 -79.40 24.35
CA PHE A 168 77.21 -79.82 24.44
C PHE A 168 76.42 -78.96 25.44
N GLU A 169 77.05 -78.51 26.53
CA GLU A 169 76.46 -77.55 27.47
C GLU A 169 76.28 -76.17 26.82
N ASP A 170 77.22 -75.70 26.00
CA ASP A 170 77.10 -74.46 25.24
C ASP A 170 76.05 -74.54 24.12
N LEU A 171 75.97 -75.68 23.41
CA LEU A 171 74.89 -75.92 22.46
C LEU A 171 73.53 -75.97 23.17
N HIS A 172 73.44 -76.64 24.32
CA HIS A 172 72.22 -76.69 25.12
C HIS A 172 71.84 -75.29 25.63
N ARG A 173 72.81 -74.48 26.07
CA ARG A 173 72.60 -73.06 26.43
C ARG A 173 72.13 -72.24 25.22
N SER A 174 72.70 -72.45 24.04
CA SER A 174 72.27 -71.76 22.83
C SER A 174 70.86 -72.19 22.38
N ILE A 175 70.50 -73.47 22.53
CA ILE A 175 69.15 -73.96 22.23
C ILE A 175 68.16 -73.40 23.24
N LEU A 176 68.52 -73.37 24.54
CA LEU A 176 67.69 -72.74 25.58
C LEU A 176 67.52 -71.24 25.33
N ALA A 177 68.56 -70.54 24.89
CA ALA A 177 68.49 -69.13 24.52
C ALA A 177 67.60 -68.91 23.28
N CYS A 178 67.72 -69.75 22.25
CA CYS A 178 66.82 -69.71 21.10
C CYS A 178 65.37 -70.04 21.49
N ASP A 179 65.15 -70.98 22.40
CA ASP A 179 63.83 -71.34 22.92
C ASP A 179 63.23 -70.20 23.78
N GLU A 180 64.06 -69.46 24.50
CA GLU A 180 63.64 -68.25 25.23
C GLU A 180 63.28 -67.10 24.27
N VAL A 181 64.05 -66.91 23.20
CA VAL A 181 63.71 -65.95 22.14
C VAL A 181 62.43 -66.37 21.42
N LEU A 182 62.25 -67.65 21.10
CA LEU A 182 61.02 -68.16 20.48
C LEU A 182 59.82 -68.02 21.41
N LYS A 183 59.96 -68.29 22.71
CA LYS A 183 58.92 -67.99 23.71
C LYS A 183 58.59 -66.50 23.75
N SER A 184 59.57 -65.62 23.60
CA SER A 184 59.31 -64.18 23.55
C SER A 184 58.59 -63.76 22.27
N VAL A 185 58.91 -64.36 21.12
CA VAL A 185 58.24 -64.09 19.84
C VAL A 185 56.82 -64.67 19.84
N GLU A 186 56.64 -65.87 20.39
CA GLU A 186 55.33 -66.49 20.60
C GLU A 186 54.48 -65.65 21.56
N ALA A 187 55.04 -65.17 22.68
CA ALA A 187 54.35 -64.28 23.60
C ALA A 187 53.96 -62.95 22.94
N ASN A 188 54.84 -62.38 22.12
CA ASN A 188 54.55 -61.13 21.40
C ASN A 188 53.46 -61.34 20.32
N LEU A 189 53.52 -62.43 19.54
CA LEU A 189 52.51 -62.73 18.51
C LEU A 189 51.15 -63.09 19.13
N THR A 190 51.13 -63.81 20.25
CA THR A 190 49.88 -64.10 20.98
C THR A 190 49.29 -62.83 21.61
N ASN A 191 50.14 -61.92 22.13
CA ASN A 191 49.70 -60.60 22.58
C ASN A 191 49.16 -59.75 21.41
N PHE A 192 49.86 -59.68 20.28
CA PHE A 192 49.38 -58.97 19.09
C PHE A 192 48.07 -59.55 18.54
N GLN A 193 47.91 -60.88 18.55
CA GLN A 193 46.66 -61.52 18.17
C GLN A 193 45.53 -61.12 19.12
N SER A 194 45.79 -61.13 20.43
CA SER A 194 44.80 -60.73 21.44
C SER A 194 44.43 -59.24 21.34
N ASP A 195 45.40 -58.37 21.04
CA ASP A 195 45.17 -56.94 20.81
C ASP A 195 44.35 -56.72 19.53
N LEU A 196 44.60 -57.49 18.48
CA LEU A 196 43.85 -57.37 17.22
C LEU A 196 42.41 -57.90 17.36
N GLU A 197 42.20 -58.94 18.15
CA GLU A 197 40.86 -59.38 18.55
C GLU A 197 40.15 -58.32 19.40
N ALA A 198 40.84 -57.73 20.38
CA ALA A 198 40.28 -56.68 21.23
C ALA A 198 39.91 -55.43 20.43
N VAL A 199 40.78 -54.97 19.53
CA VAL A 199 40.53 -53.82 18.66
C VAL A 199 39.42 -54.13 17.66
N SER A 200 39.37 -55.33 17.09
CA SER A 200 38.30 -55.73 16.16
C SER A 200 36.95 -55.78 16.87
N ALA A 201 36.89 -56.31 18.09
CA ALA A 201 35.69 -56.30 18.93
C ALA A 201 35.27 -54.87 19.32
N GLU A 202 36.23 -53.98 19.58
CA GLU A 202 35.95 -52.58 19.87
C GLU A 202 35.43 -51.82 18.63
N ILE A 203 36.02 -52.06 17.45
CA ILE A 203 35.56 -51.48 16.18
C ILE A 203 34.16 -51.99 15.84
N GLU A 204 33.90 -53.28 16.00
CA GLU A 204 32.57 -53.86 15.79
C GLU A 204 31.55 -53.26 16.78
N SER A 205 31.92 -53.12 18.05
CA SER A 205 31.10 -52.46 19.07
C SER A 205 30.81 -50.99 18.72
N LEU A 206 31.81 -50.23 18.27
CA LEU A 206 31.67 -48.84 17.83
C LEU A 206 30.80 -48.74 16.57
N GLN A 207 30.96 -49.65 15.62
CA GLN A 207 30.17 -49.70 14.40
C GLN A 207 28.72 -50.03 14.71
N ASN A 208 28.47 -51.05 15.53
CA ASN A 208 27.13 -51.41 16.01
C ASN A 208 26.49 -50.25 16.77
N ARG A 209 27.24 -49.56 17.63
CA ARG A 209 26.78 -48.36 18.33
C ARG A 209 26.48 -47.21 17.38
N SER A 210 27.30 -47.00 16.36
CA SER A 210 27.11 -45.97 15.33
C SER A 210 25.85 -46.23 14.52
N ILE A 211 25.63 -47.46 14.05
CA ILE A 211 24.41 -47.88 13.34
C ILE A 211 23.18 -47.73 14.24
N ALA A 212 23.26 -48.15 15.50
CA ALA A 212 22.18 -47.99 16.47
C ALA A 212 21.87 -46.51 16.77
N LEU A 213 22.86 -45.63 16.78
CA LEU A 213 22.64 -44.19 16.93
C LEU A 213 22.06 -43.57 15.66
N ASN A 214 22.51 -44.00 14.49
CA ASN A 214 22.03 -43.46 13.21
C ASN A 214 20.57 -43.85 12.98
N THR A 215 20.20 -45.10 13.25
CA THR A 215 18.80 -45.55 13.22
C THR A 215 17.92 -44.78 14.22
N LYS A 216 18.40 -44.53 15.45
CA LYS A 216 17.68 -43.67 16.42
C LYS A 216 17.52 -42.23 15.92
N LEU A 217 18.54 -41.68 15.28
CA LEU A 217 18.51 -40.33 14.71
C LEU A 217 17.52 -40.26 13.54
N GLU A 218 17.50 -41.25 12.67
CA GLU A 218 16.58 -41.34 11.54
C GLU A 218 15.13 -41.46 12.02
N ASN A 219 14.86 -42.34 13.00
CA ASN A 219 13.56 -42.44 13.65
C ASN A 219 13.12 -41.10 14.25
N ARG A 220 14.02 -40.38 14.93
CA ARG A 220 13.72 -39.04 15.47
C ARG A 220 13.43 -38.02 14.38
N LYS A 221 14.16 -38.02 13.27
CA LYS A 221 13.89 -37.14 12.12
C LYS A 221 12.53 -37.40 11.50
N VAL A 222 12.13 -38.67 11.37
CA VAL A 222 10.79 -39.03 10.88
C VAL A 222 9.71 -38.51 11.82
N VAL A 223 9.88 -38.70 13.13
CA VAL A 223 8.95 -38.18 14.15
C VAL A 223 8.90 -36.65 14.12
N GLU A 224 10.04 -35.97 14.05
CA GLU A 224 10.12 -34.50 13.95
C GLU A 224 9.39 -33.98 12.71
N LYS A 225 9.55 -34.65 11.57
CA LYS A 225 8.87 -34.29 10.32
C LYS A 225 7.35 -34.44 10.41
N LEU A 226 6.84 -35.35 11.24
CA LEU A 226 5.40 -35.56 11.43
C LEU A 226 4.83 -34.67 12.55
N LEU A 227 5.51 -34.60 13.70
CA LEU A 227 5.03 -33.90 14.89
C LEU A 227 5.31 -32.40 14.85
N GLY A 228 6.42 -31.98 14.26
CA GLY A 228 6.83 -30.58 14.16
C GLY A 228 5.74 -29.70 13.54
N PRO A 229 5.27 -29.98 12.31
CA PRO A 229 4.19 -29.23 11.69
C PRO A 229 2.88 -29.25 12.50
N ALA A 230 2.54 -30.40 13.10
CA ALA A 230 1.32 -30.53 13.90
C ALA A 230 1.35 -29.64 15.15
N VAL A 231 2.51 -29.51 15.80
CA VAL A 231 2.72 -28.64 16.96
C VAL A 231 2.80 -27.18 16.53
N GLU A 232 3.54 -26.85 15.47
CA GLU A 232 3.64 -25.49 14.95
C GLU A 232 2.28 -24.91 14.56
N ASP A 233 1.39 -25.75 14.03
CA ASP A 233 0.02 -25.37 13.67
C ASP A 233 -0.86 -24.96 14.85
N ILE A 234 -0.64 -25.56 16.02
CA ILE A 234 -1.43 -25.31 17.24
C ILE A 234 -0.74 -24.24 18.12
N SER A 235 0.58 -24.09 17.99
CA SER A 235 1.35 -23.14 18.78
C SER A 235 1.20 -21.69 18.31
N ILE A 236 1.14 -20.76 19.26
CA ILE A 236 1.19 -19.32 19.03
C ILE A 236 2.40 -18.77 19.77
N SER A 237 3.24 -17.99 19.08
CA SER A 237 4.45 -17.43 19.68
C SER A 237 4.12 -16.47 20.85
N PRO A 238 4.76 -16.60 22.03
CA PRO A 238 4.54 -15.69 23.15
C PRO A 238 4.84 -14.22 22.83
N ALA A 239 5.73 -13.97 21.86
CA ALA A 239 6.01 -12.62 21.38
C ALA A 239 4.79 -11.98 20.70
N VAL A 240 4.02 -12.77 19.95
CA VAL A 240 2.76 -12.34 19.29
C VAL A 240 1.71 -12.03 20.35
N VAL A 241 1.58 -12.89 21.37
CA VAL A 241 0.66 -12.69 22.50
C VAL A 241 0.96 -11.38 23.24
N ARG A 242 2.23 -11.13 23.62
CA ARG A 242 2.63 -9.89 24.28
C ARG A 242 2.37 -8.66 23.42
N LYS A 243 2.62 -8.76 22.12
CA LYS A 243 2.38 -7.65 21.18
C LYS A 243 0.90 -7.30 21.08
N ILE A 244 0.01 -8.28 21.11
CA ILE A 244 -1.44 -8.04 21.10
C ILE A 244 -1.93 -7.50 22.45
N ALA A 245 -1.43 -8.06 23.55
CA ALA A 245 -1.89 -7.71 24.89
C ALA A 245 -1.41 -6.31 25.35
N GLU A 246 -0.16 -5.96 25.06
CA GLU A 246 0.54 -4.79 25.63
C GLU A 246 1.13 -3.85 24.56
N GLY A 247 1.38 -4.36 23.35
CA GLY A 247 2.07 -3.60 22.29
C GLY A 247 1.23 -2.45 21.71
N PRO A 248 1.87 -1.41 21.13
CA PRO A 248 1.16 -0.34 20.43
C PRO A 248 0.47 -0.86 19.16
N VAL A 249 -0.60 -0.18 18.74
CA VAL A 249 -1.33 -0.52 17.49
C VAL A 249 -0.56 0.07 16.29
N ASP A 250 0.39 -0.71 15.78
CA ASP A 250 1.22 -0.38 14.62
C ASP A 250 1.06 -1.41 13.48
N GLU A 251 1.80 -1.25 12.39
CA GLU A 251 1.89 -2.24 11.30
C GLU A 251 2.33 -3.63 11.78
N GLY A 252 3.05 -3.64 12.90
CA GLY A 252 3.47 -4.85 13.58
C GLY A 252 2.31 -5.57 14.28
N PHE A 253 1.35 -4.82 14.83
CA PHE A 253 0.13 -5.34 15.45
C PHE A 253 -0.78 -5.96 14.38
N LEU A 254 -0.90 -5.34 13.21
CA LEU A 254 -1.66 -5.92 12.08
C LEU A 254 -1.12 -7.30 11.67
N ARG A 255 0.20 -7.43 11.54
CA ARG A 255 0.84 -8.71 11.22
C ARG A 255 0.60 -9.76 12.30
N ALA A 256 0.72 -9.38 13.57
CA ALA A 256 0.42 -10.25 14.70
C ALA A 256 -1.06 -10.69 14.70
N LEU A 257 -1.98 -9.78 14.39
CA LEU A 257 -3.42 -10.07 14.32
C LEU A 257 -3.74 -11.05 13.19
N ALA A 258 -3.15 -10.85 12.00
CA ALA A 258 -3.31 -11.75 10.87
C ALA A 258 -2.74 -13.16 11.16
N GLU A 259 -1.62 -13.24 11.89
CA GLU A 259 -1.07 -14.51 12.35
C GLU A 259 -2.04 -15.22 13.31
N VAL A 260 -2.56 -14.51 14.31
CA VAL A 260 -3.55 -15.06 15.25
C VAL A 260 -4.82 -15.49 14.53
N GLU A 261 -5.32 -14.73 13.56
CA GLU A 261 -6.51 -15.11 12.79
C GLU A 261 -6.26 -16.36 11.92
N LYS A 262 -5.08 -16.48 11.31
CA LYS A 262 -4.68 -17.68 10.56
C LYS A 262 -4.63 -18.90 11.48
N ARG A 263 -3.96 -18.77 12.63
CA ARG A 263 -3.87 -19.84 13.63
C ARG A 263 -5.24 -20.21 14.19
N ALA A 264 -6.10 -19.23 14.45
CA ALA A 264 -7.47 -19.47 14.91
C ALA A 264 -8.27 -20.33 13.92
N LYS A 265 -8.18 -20.04 12.61
CA LYS A 265 -8.82 -20.87 11.58
C LYS A 265 -8.28 -22.29 11.57
N THR A 266 -6.96 -22.46 11.58
CA THR A 266 -6.33 -23.80 11.58
C THR A 266 -6.70 -24.60 12.83
N ILE A 267 -6.71 -23.99 14.01
CA ILE A 267 -7.12 -24.64 15.26
C ILE A 267 -8.61 -25.01 15.20
N GLN A 268 -9.46 -24.15 14.63
CA GLN A 268 -10.89 -24.43 14.49
C GLN A 268 -11.19 -25.55 13.47
N GLU A 269 -10.43 -25.64 12.38
CA GLU A 269 -10.49 -26.75 11.42
C GLU A 269 -10.05 -28.06 12.08
N LYS A 270 -8.91 -28.07 12.78
CA LYS A 270 -8.43 -29.26 13.50
C LYS A 270 -9.37 -29.70 14.63
N ALA A 271 -10.06 -28.75 15.27
CA ALA A 271 -11.10 -29.05 16.26
C ALA A 271 -12.31 -29.75 15.64
N ARG A 272 -12.62 -29.51 14.35
CA ARG A 272 -13.69 -30.19 13.62
C ARG A 272 -13.28 -31.60 13.20
N ASP A 273 -12.05 -31.75 12.72
CA ASP A 273 -11.54 -33.04 12.24
C ASP A 273 -11.25 -34.01 13.40
N ASN A 274 -10.75 -33.49 14.53
CA ASN A 274 -10.36 -34.29 15.69
C ASN A 274 -10.87 -33.66 17.01
N PRO A 275 -12.15 -33.85 17.37
CA PRO A 275 -12.77 -33.20 18.53
C PRO A 275 -12.23 -33.68 19.88
N ASP A 276 -11.57 -34.84 19.93
CA ASP A 276 -11.05 -35.44 21.16
C ASP A 276 -9.61 -35.06 21.49
N LEU A 277 -8.94 -34.26 20.65
CA LEU A 277 -7.56 -33.84 20.88
C LEU A 277 -7.46 -32.88 22.07
N MET A 278 -6.85 -33.32 23.17
CA MET A 278 -6.74 -32.52 24.40
C MET A 278 -6.00 -31.18 24.20
N ALA A 279 -4.95 -31.17 23.37
CA ALA A 279 -4.21 -29.94 23.06
C ALA A 279 -5.10 -28.83 22.45
N VAL A 280 -6.10 -29.21 21.65
CA VAL A 280 -7.06 -28.24 21.09
C VAL A 280 -8.03 -27.76 22.16
N LYS A 281 -8.47 -28.64 23.07
CA LYS A 281 -9.34 -28.26 24.21
C LYS A 281 -8.64 -27.28 25.15
N ASP A 282 -7.32 -27.43 25.35
CA ASP A 282 -6.54 -26.56 26.24
C ASP A 282 -6.20 -25.20 25.62
N VAL A 283 -5.86 -25.17 24.32
CA VAL A 283 -5.44 -23.93 23.63
C VAL A 283 -6.63 -23.05 23.23
N LYS A 284 -7.79 -23.65 22.93
CA LYS A 284 -8.99 -22.92 22.51
C LYS A 284 -9.42 -21.78 23.46
N PRO A 285 -9.57 -21.98 24.79
CA PRO A 285 -9.95 -20.88 25.69
C PRO A 285 -8.89 -19.76 25.73
N LEU A 286 -7.60 -20.11 25.68
CA LEU A 286 -6.51 -19.11 25.66
C LEU A 286 -6.53 -18.29 24.38
N LEU A 287 -6.86 -18.92 23.25
CA LEU A 287 -7.02 -18.25 21.96
C LEU A 287 -8.25 -17.32 21.99
N ASP A 288 -9.37 -17.79 22.54
CA ASP A 288 -10.58 -16.98 22.68
C ASP A 288 -10.32 -15.75 23.55
N ASP A 289 -9.61 -15.89 24.68
CA ASP A 289 -9.20 -14.78 25.54
C ASP A 289 -8.29 -13.78 24.81
N LEU A 290 -7.35 -14.29 24.00
CA LEU A 290 -6.48 -13.45 23.17
C LEU A 290 -7.27 -12.66 22.12
N ILE A 291 -8.28 -13.29 21.50
CA ILE A 291 -9.19 -12.63 20.55
C ILE A 291 -10.02 -11.55 21.26
N HIS A 292 -10.59 -11.83 22.43
CA HIS A 292 -11.34 -10.84 23.22
C HIS A 292 -10.46 -9.64 23.58
N ARG A 293 -9.21 -9.90 24.01
CA ARG A 293 -8.25 -8.84 24.29
C ARG A 293 -7.89 -8.03 23.04
N ALA A 294 -7.72 -8.67 21.89
CA ALA A 294 -7.49 -7.99 20.61
C ALA A 294 -8.68 -7.10 20.24
N ILE A 295 -9.92 -7.58 20.40
CA ILE A 295 -11.15 -6.81 20.16
C ILE A 295 -11.19 -5.55 21.03
N GLU A 296 -10.87 -5.65 22.32
CA GLU A 296 -10.82 -4.52 23.24
C GLU A 296 -9.83 -3.44 22.78
N ARG A 297 -8.61 -3.87 22.41
CA ARG A 297 -7.53 -2.98 21.92
C ARG A 297 -7.93 -2.27 20.62
N VAL A 298 -8.51 -3.01 19.68
CA VAL A 298 -8.98 -2.49 18.39
C VAL A 298 -10.12 -1.48 18.60
N ARG A 299 -11.09 -1.81 19.45
CA ARG A 299 -12.19 -0.91 19.82
C ARG A 299 -11.63 0.41 20.37
N ASP A 300 -10.74 0.35 21.36
CA ASP A 300 -10.21 1.54 22.01
C ASP A 300 -9.43 2.43 21.04
N TYR A 301 -8.65 1.82 20.14
CA TYR A 301 -7.97 2.54 19.07
C TYR A 301 -8.95 3.25 18.14
N ILE A 302 -9.93 2.53 17.57
CA ILE A 302 -10.88 3.13 16.63
C ILE A 302 -11.71 4.23 17.31
N VAL A 303 -12.17 4.01 18.55
CA VAL A 303 -12.90 5.02 19.33
C VAL A 303 -12.04 6.25 19.59
N ALA A 304 -10.75 6.08 19.91
CA ALA A 304 -9.83 7.21 20.07
C ALA A 304 -9.69 8.01 18.76
N GLN A 305 -9.60 7.35 17.61
CA GLN A 305 -9.53 8.02 16.31
C GLN A 305 -10.84 8.75 15.97
N ILE A 306 -12.01 8.16 16.26
CA ILE A 306 -13.31 8.84 16.08
C ILE A 306 -13.40 10.09 16.97
N LYS A 307 -12.90 10.02 18.22
CA LYS A 307 -12.83 11.18 19.11
C LYS A 307 -11.88 12.26 18.58
N ALA A 308 -10.76 11.86 17.97
CA ALA A 308 -9.80 12.79 17.39
C ALA A 308 -10.42 13.66 16.27
N ILE A 309 -11.34 13.11 15.46
CA ILE A 309 -12.08 13.85 14.42
C ILE A 309 -12.90 15.01 14.98
N ARG A 310 -13.34 14.93 16.24
CA ARG A 310 -14.09 16.02 16.89
C ARG A 310 -13.20 17.20 17.29
N SER A 311 -11.88 17.05 17.22
CA SER A 311 -10.93 18.10 17.60
C SER A 311 -10.90 19.16 16.50
N PRO A 312 -11.13 20.45 16.83
CA PRO A 312 -11.25 21.52 15.84
C PRO A 312 -9.93 21.87 15.13
N SER A 313 -8.80 21.35 15.60
CA SER A 313 -7.46 21.64 15.08
C SER A 313 -6.95 20.60 14.08
N ILE A 314 -7.71 19.53 13.80
CA ILE A 314 -7.23 18.41 12.99
C ILE A 314 -8.20 18.15 11.83
N ASN A 315 -7.66 18.12 10.61
CA ASN A 315 -8.41 17.75 9.42
C ASN A 315 -8.93 16.31 9.51
N ALA A 316 -10.25 16.13 9.44
CA ALA A 316 -10.87 14.82 9.43
C ALA A 316 -10.33 13.91 8.31
N GLN A 317 -10.04 14.47 7.13
CA GLN A 317 -9.53 13.73 5.98
C GLN A 317 -8.13 13.15 6.24
N VAL A 318 -7.29 13.85 6.99
CA VAL A 318 -5.95 13.38 7.35
C VAL A 318 -6.06 12.18 8.30
N ILE A 319 -6.95 12.24 9.30
CA ILE A 319 -7.21 11.11 10.20
C ILE A 319 -7.78 9.93 9.42
N GLN A 320 -8.74 10.16 8.51
CA GLN A 320 -9.33 9.12 7.66
C GLN A 320 -8.25 8.40 6.81
N GLN A 321 -7.29 9.13 6.24
CA GLN A 321 -6.21 8.52 5.45
C GLN A 321 -5.15 7.82 6.32
N GLN A 322 -4.66 8.48 7.35
CA GLN A 322 -3.51 8.01 8.13
C GLN A 322 -3.86 6.97 9.19
N ALA A 323 -5.05 7.07 9.80
CA ALA A 323 -5.45 6.26 10.95
C ALA A 323 -6.53 5.23 10.63
N PHE A 324 -7.45 5.51 9.71
CA PHE A 324 -8.51 4.57 9.33
C PHE A 324 -8.11 3.72 8.10
N LEU A 325 -7.80 4.35 6.96
CA LEU A 325 -7.50 3.61 5.72
C LEU A 325 -6.23 2.77 5.83
N LYS A 326 -5.19 3.27 6.51
CA LYS A 326 -3.97 2.52 6.78
C LYS A 326 -4.23 1.25 7.59
N TYR A 327 -5.15 1.31 8.56
CA TYR A 327 -5.48 0.21 9.47
C TYR A 327 -6.88 -0.37 9.20
N LYS A 328 -7.29 -0.42 7.93
CA LYS A 328 -8.63 -0.89 7.52
C LYS A 328 -8.93 -2.32 7.99
N ASP A 329 -7.90 -3.17 8.07
CA ASP A 329 -8.03 -4.57 8.42
C ASP A 329 -8.46 -4.76 9.89
N LEU A 330 -8.24 -3.76 10.75
CA LEU A 330 -8.71 -3.77 12.13
C LEU A 330 -10.23 -3.82 12.22
N TYR A 331 -10.91 -3.03 11.38
CA TYR A 331 -12.37 -3.01 11.36
C TYR A 331 -12.94 -4.27 10.71
N ALA A 332 -12.28 -4.79 9.67
CA ALA A 332 -12.66 -6.08 9.08
C ALA A 332 -12.56 -7.23 10.10
N PHE A 333 -11.48 -7.25 10.89
CA PHE A 333 -11.31 -8.19 12.00
C PHE A 333 -12.43 -8.05 13.04
N LEU A 334 -12.71 -6.82 13.47
CA LEU A 334 -13.78 -6.54 14.45
C LEU A 334 -15.16 -7.00 13.94
N ALA A 335 -15.49 -6.70 12.69
CA ALA A 335 -16.76 -7.09 12.08
C ALA A 335 -16.94 -8.60 11.98
N LYS A 336 -15.84 -9.34 11.80
CA LYS A 336 -15.86 -10.80 11.71
C LYS A 336 -16.06 -11.50 13.06
N HIS A 337 -15.40 -11.02 14.11
CA HIS A 337 -15.48 -11.64 15.43
C HIS A 337 -16.64 -11.11 16.29
N HIS A 338 -16.99 -9.83 16.15
CA HIS A 338 -18.06 -9.20 16.95
C HIS A 338 -18.84 -8.14 16.14
N ALA A 339 -19.78 -8.59 15.32
CA ALA A 339 -20.55 -7.74 14.39
C ALA A 339 -21.34 -6.61 15.09
N GLU A 340 -21.94 -6.86 16.26
CA GLU A 340 -22.74 -5.83 16.97
C GLU A 340 -21.90 -4.63 17.40
N LEU A 341 -20.73 -4.87 18.00
CA LEU A 341 -19.79 -3.83 18.40
C LEU A 341 -19.26 -3.07 17.18
N ALA A 342 -18.96 -3.77 16.08
CA ALA A 342 -18.57 -3.12 14.83
C ALA A 342 -19.67 -2.17 14.32
N GLN A 343 -20.93 -2.58 14.36
CA GLN A 343 -22.07 -1.74 13.99
C GLN A 343 -22.21 -0.52 14.90
N GLN A 344 -22.05 -0.67 16.21
CA GLN A 344 -22.10 0.46 17.15
C GLN A 344 -20.97 1.48 16.88
N ILE A 345 -19.76 1.01 16.60
CA ILE A 345 -18.63 1.88 16.23
C ILE A 345 -18.89 2.57 14.89
N ALA A 346 -19.41 1.85 13.90
CA ALA A 346 -19.79 2.42 12.61
C ALA A 346 -20.86 3.53 12.77
N GLN A 347 -21.87 3.31 13.63
CA GLN A 347 -22.86 4.34 13.96
C GLN A 347 -22.22 5.54 14.66
N ALA A 348 -21.30 5.32 15.61
CA ALA A 348 -20.58 6.40 16.27
C ALA A 348 -19.75 7.25 15.28
N TYR A 349 -19.13 6.61 14.29
CA TYR A 349 -18.46 7.29 13.18
C TYR A 349 -19.45 8.11 12.35
N VAL A 350 -20.57 7.51 11.91
CA VAL A 350 -21.62 8.19 11.13
C VAL A 350 -22.15 9.43 11.84
N HIS A 351 -22.48 9.33 13.13
CA HIS A 351 -22.96 10.48 13.90
C HIS A 351 -21.90 11.57 14.05
N THR A 352 -20.63 11.19 14.21
CA THR A 352 -19.52 12.14 14.32
C THR A 352 -19.27 12.86 13.00
N MET A 353 -19.27 12.15 11.86
CA MET A 353 -19.10 12.75 10.54
C MET A 353 -20.30 13.59 10.11
N ARG A 354 -21.53 13.15 10.43
CA ARG A 354 -22.75 13.95 10.23
C ARG A 354 -22.61 15.30 10.93
N TRP A 355 -22.26 15.29 12.22
CA TRP A 355 -22.04 16.51 12.98
C TRP A 355 -20.90 17.36 12.41
N TYR A 356 -19.77 16.72 12.06
CA TYR A 356 -18.61 17.39 11.49
C TYR A 356 -18.97 18.15 10.21
N TYR A 357 -19.52 17.47 9.19
CA TYR A 357 -19.86 18.12 7.93
C TYR A 357 -20.95 19.18 8.11
N LEU A 358 -22.00 18.89 8.88
CA LEU A 358 -23.08 19.85 9.12
C LEU A 358 -22.55 21.14 9.76
N ASN A 359 -21.73 21.03 10.82
CA ASN A 359 -21.17 22.19 11.51
C ASN A 359 -20.25 23.02 10.59
N HIS A 360 -19.38 22.36 9.82
CA HIS A 360 -18.45 23.06 8.92
C HIS A 360 -19.18 23.73 7.75
N PHE A 361 -20.14 23.06 7.11
CA PHE A 361 -20.90 23.65 6.01
C PHE A 361 -21.89 24.72 6.47
N THR A 362 -22.41 24.63 7.70
CA THR A 362 -23.22 25.71 8.29
C THR A 362 -22.37 26.96 8.51
N ARG A 363 -21.15 26.83 9.05
CA ARG A 363 -20.20 27.94 9.18
C ARG A 363 -19.78 28.51 7.83
N TYR A 364 -19.49 27.62 6.88
CA TYR A 364 -19.11 28.04 5.54
C TYR A 364 -20.24 28.80 4.84
N ARG A 365 -21.49 28.35 4.99
CA ARG A 365 -22.67 29.11 4.56
C ARG A 365 -22.68 30.51 5.16
N THR A 366 -22.50 30.66 6.47
CA THR A 366 -22.50 31.98 7.12
C THR A 366 -21.35 32.87 6.66
N ALA A 367 -20.19 32.29 6.30
CA ALA A 367 -19.07 33.04 5.73
C ALA A 367 -19.39 33.51 4.30
N LEU A 368 -20.00 32.66 3.48
CA LEU A 368 -20.41 33.02 2.11
C LEU A 368 -21.55 34.05 2.09
N GLU A 369 -22.44 34.05 3.08
CA GLU A 369 -23.49 35.07 3.23
C GLU A 369 -22.92 36.48 3.47
N LYS A 370 -21.67 36.61 3.95
CA LYS A 370 -20.99 37.91 4.12
C LYS A 370 -20.51 38.50 2.79
N ILE A 371 -20.37 37.69 1.74
CA ILE A 371 -19.96 38.18 0.42
C ILE A 371 -21.05 39.09 -0.12
N LYS A 372 -20.66 40.30 -0.53
CA LYS A 372 -21.59 41.24 -1.17
C LYS A 372 -21.93 40.73 -2.58
N VAL A 373 -23.12 40.20 -2.74
CA VAL A 373 -23.66 39.80 -4.05
C VAL A 373 -24.32 41.00 -4.72
N HIS A 374 -24.07 41.20 -6.01
CA HIS A 374 -24.84 42.14 -6.83
C HIS A 374 -26.31 41.72 -6.86
N ALA A 375 -27.16 42.45 -6.14
CA ALA A 375 -28.60 42.22 -6.13
C ALA A 375 -29.22 42.83 -7.40
N MET A 376 -29.63 41.98 -8.34
CA MET A 376 -30.44 42.38 -9.49
C MET A 376 -31.91 42.30 -9.08
N ASP A 377 -32.57 43.45 -9.03
CA ASP A 377 -33.94 43.56 -8.53
C ASP A 377 -34.97 43.31 -9.65
N ARG A 378 -36.25 43.20 -9.29
CA ARG A 378 -37.39 43.02 -10.22
C ARG A 378 -37.53 44.11 -11.28
N TYR A 379 -36.75 45.18 -11.15
CA TYR A 379 -36.70 46.35 -12.02
C TYR A 379 -35.46 46.36 -12.96
N ASP A 380 -34.59 45.34 -12.91
CA ASP A 380 -33.49 45.13 -13.86
C ASP A 380 -33.96 44.31 -15.08
N VAL A 381 -35.10 44.69 -15.64
CA VAL A 381 -35.70 43.99 -16.79
C VAL A 381 -35.48 44.83 -18.04
N LEU A 382 -35.34 44.16 -19.20
CA LEU A 382 -35.03 44.78 -20.50
C LEU A 382 -35.85 46.05 -20.76
N GLY A 383 -37.13 46.03 -20.43
CA GLY A 383 -38.06 47.08 -20.79
C GLY A 383 -38.22 48.25 -19.83
N GLU A 384 -37.39 48.34 -18.80
CA GLU A 384 -37.46 49.46 -17.86
C GLU A 384 -36.49 50.59 -18.24
N ASP A 385 -37.00 51.82 -18.24
CA ASP A 385 -36.21 53.00 -18.58
C ASP A 385 -35.26 53.33 -17.40
N PRO A 386 -33.92 53.41 -17.59
CA PRO A 386 -33.00 53.81 -16.53
C PRO A 386 -33.33 55.20 -15.95
N SER A 387 -34.09 56.03 -16.67
CA SER A 387 -34.54 57.33 -16.18
C SER A 387 -35.70 57.24 -15.18
N ALA A 388 -36.48 56.14 -15.17
CA ALA A 388 -37.53 55.93 -14.18
C ALA A 388 -36.98 55.79 -12.76
N ARG A 389 -35.73 55.29 -12.61
CA ARG A 389 -34.99 55.26 -11.33
C ARG A 389 -34.70 56.65 -10.76
N ARG A 390 -34.72 57.70 -11.59
CA ARG A 390 -34.47 59.09 -11.17
C ARG A 390 -35.72 59.83 -10.70
N SER A 391 -36.93 59.29 -10.94
CA SER A 391 -38.18 60.00 -10.66
C SER A 391 -38.76 59.74 -9.26
N GLY A 392 -38.18 58.83 -8.47
CA GLY A 392 -38.71 58.39 -7.18
C GLY A 392 -38.15 59.10 -5.93
N THR A 393 -37.32 60.14 -6.06
CA THR A 393 -36.59 60.70 -4.90
C THR A 393 -36.69 62.21 -4.82
N LEU A 394 -37.85 62.72 -4.43
CA LEU A 394 -38.04 64.13 -4.09
C LEU A 394 -37.69 64.45 -2.63
N LEU A 395 -37.37 63.47 -1.77
CA LEU A 395 -37.00 63.71 -0.37
C LEU A 395 -35.99 62.66 0.14
N GLY A 396 -34.75 63.09 0.41
CA GLY A 396 -33.85 62.42 1.35
C GLY A 396 -32.58 61.79 0.77
N GLN A 397 -31.46 62.43 1.09
CA GLN A 397 -30.08 61.92 1.16
C GLN A 397 -29.51 61.19 -0.07
N SER A 398 -28.45 61.81 -0.62
CA SER A 398 -27.48 61.22 -1.54
C SER A 398 -27.05 59.83 -1.06
N ARG A 399 -27.68 58.78 -1.61
CA ARG A 399 -27.09 57.45 -1.64
C ARG A 399 -26.08 57.44 -2.77
N ASN A 400 -24.87 57.00 -2.44
CA ASN A 400 -23.76 56.78 -3.37
C ASN A 400 -24.26 56.27 -4.72
N ALA A 401 -23.74 56.84 -5.81
CA ALA A 401 -24.04 56.41 -7.17
C ALA A 401 -24.04 54.87 -7.24
N PRO A 402 -25.11 54.23 -7.76
CA PRO A 402 -25.13 52.78 -7.86
C PRO A 402 -23.95 52.40 -8.76
N THR A 403 -23.03 51.58 -8.24
CA THR A 403 -21.97 50.95 -9.03
C THR A 403 -22.63 50.39 -10.28
N SER A 404 -22.30 50.94 -11.45
CA SER A 404 -22.86 50.57 -12.74
C SER A 404 -22.43 49.14 -13.07
N TYR A 405 -23.20 48.15 -12.63
CA TYR A 405 -23.03 46.76 -13.04
C TYR A 405 -23.72 46.57 -14.39
N ASP A 406 -23.04 45.93 -15.33
CA ASP A 406 -23.65 45.56 -16.60
C ASP A 406 -24.46 44.27 -16.41
N ALA A 407 -25.75 44.44 -16.17
CA ALA A 407 -26.73 43.38 -15.95
C ALA A 407 -26.88 42.40 -17.14
N PHE A 408 -26.56 42.84 -18.35
CA PHE A 408 -26.90 42.13 -19.59
C PHE A 408 -25.68 41.64 -20.36
N SER A 409 -24.46 41.99 -19.94
CA SER A 409 -23.24 41.47 -20.55
C SER A 409 -22.69 40.25 -19.81
N LEU A 410 -22.19 39.28 -20.58
CA LEU A 410 -21.54 38.09 -20.03
C LEU A 410 -20.10 38.38 -19.57
N GLY A 411 -19.34 39.16 -20.34
CA GLY A 411 -17.99 39.61 -19.98
C GLY A 411 -17.09 38.51 -19.41
N ARG A 412 -16.42 38.81 -18.28
CA ARG A 412 -15.55 37.88 -17.54
C ARG A 412 -16.30 36.83 -16.72
N ARG A 413 -17.63 36.89 -16.63
CA ARG A 413 -18.43 35.93 -15.85
C ARG A 413 -18.37 34.52 -16.42
N ARG A 414 -18.14 34.39 -17.73
CA ARG A 414 -17.90 33.10 -18.41
C ARG A 414 -16.66 32.36 -17.88
N ASP A 415 -15.67 33.06 -17.33
CA ASP A 415 -14.45 32.43 -16.81
C ASP A 415 -14.73 31.52 -15.61
N ALA A 416 -15.86 31.72 -14.90
CA ALA A 416 -16.31 30.84 -13.84
C ALA A 416 -16.54 29.39 -14.31
N LEU A 417 -16.89 29.19 -15.59
CA LEU A 417 -17.05 27.87 -16.22
C LEU A 417 -15.72 27.31 -16.72
N LYS A 418 -14.86 28.15 -17.32
CA LYS A 418 -13.58 27.71 -17.90
C LYS A 418 -12.55 27.31 -16.84
N ASN A 419 -12.59 27.96 -15.68
CA ASN A 419 -11.62 27.72 -14.61
C ASN A 419 -12.03 26.53 -13.71
N SER A 420 -12.27 25.36 -14.32
CA SER A 420 -12.70 24.13 -13.63
C SER A 420 -11.72 23.68 -12.53
N SER A 421 -10.44 24.06 -12.63
CA SER A 421 -9.38 23.76 -11.65
C SER A 421 -9.24 24.75 -10.49
N ALA A 422 -9.98 25.86 -10.48
CA ALA A 422 -9.86 26.85 -9.41
C ALA A 422 -10.56 26.33 -8.15
N ASN A 423 -9.77 26.14 -7.08
CA ASN A 423 -10.23 25.70 -5.76
C ASN A 423 -11.43 26.52 -5.26
N ALA A 424 -12.27 25.89 -4.42
CA ALA A 424 -13.35 26.59 -3.74
C ALA A 424 -12.79 27.76 -2.90
N LEU A 425 -13.54 28.87 -2.85
CA LEU A 425 -13.17 30.04 -2.09
C LEU A 425 -13.04 29.70 -0.59
N PRO A 426 -11.87 29.91 0.03
CA PRO A 426 -11.72 29.68 1.46
C PRO A 426 -12.63 30.59 2.29
N ALA A 427 -13.15 30.12 3.43
CA ALA A 427 -14.05 30.92 4.27
C ALA A 427 -13.40 32.23 4.72
N ASN A 428 -12.13 32.20 5.13
CA ASN A 428 -11.40 33.40 5.56
C ASN A 428 -11.32 34.46 4.46
N VAL A 429 -11.07 34.01 3.22
CA VAL A 429 -11.01 34.91 2.07
C VAL A 429 -12.42 35.44 1.79
N ALA A 430 -13.45 34.61 1.89
CA ALA A 430 -14.84 35.05 1.76
C ALA A 430 -15.26 36.11 2.79
N GLU A 431 -14.73 36.05 4.03
CA GLU A 431 -15.02 37.05 5.06
C GLU A 431 -14.28 38.38 4.83
N ASP A 432 -13.04 38.31 4.32
CA ASP A 432 -12.21 39.48 4.05
C ASP A 432 -12.51 40.14 2.69
N GLU A 433 -13.31 39.48 1.86
CA GLU A 433 -13.61 39.91 0.49
C GLU A 433 -14.50 41.15 0.47
N LYS A 434 -13.92 42.29 0.11
CA LYS A 434 -14.63 43.58 0.05
C LYS A 434 -15.29 43.84 -1.31
N SER A 435 -14.87 43.11 -2.34
CA SER A 435 -15.37 43.31 -3.70
C SER A 435 -16.74 42.66 -3.88
N ALA A 436 -17.61 43.32 -4.65
CA ALA A 436 -18.92 42.79 -4.97
C ALA A 436 -18.77 41.72 -6.05
N HIS A 437 -19.45 40.59 -5.85
CA HIS A 437 -19.42 39.44 -6.74
C HIS A 437 -20.81 39.14 -7.31
N TYR A 438 -20.83 38.43 -8.42
CA TYR A 438 -22.07 37.88 -8.96
C TYR A 438 -22.46 36.57 -8.26
N LEU A 439 -23.72 36.17 -8.42
CA LEU A 439 -24.32 35.05 -7.68
C LEU A 439 -23.67 33.69 -7.97
N GLU A 440 -23.03 33.52 -9.13
CA GLU A 440 -22.32 32.30 -9.49
C GLU A 440 -21.12 32.00 -8.59
N VAL A 441 -20.50 33.01 -7.98
CA VAL A 441 -19.30 32.84 -7.14
C VAL A 441 -19.60 32.11 -5.81
N PRO A 442 -20.54 32.58 -4.97
CA PRO A 442 -20.92 31.84 -3.76
C PRO A 442 -21.56 30.49 -4.11
N PHE A 443 -22.36 30.40 -5.18
CA PHE A 443 -22.94 29.14 -5.63
C PHE A 443 -21.86 28.11 -6.01
N ARG A 444 -20.89 28.50 -6.86
CA ARG A 444 -19.78 27.64 -7.28
C ARG A 444 -18.95 27.21 -6.09
N SER A 445 -18.59 28.15 -5.22
CA SER A 445 -17.69 27.89 -4.09
C SER A 445 -18.32 26.95 -3.06
N PHE A 446 -19.62 27.08 -2.79
CA PHE A 446 -20.33 26.16 -1.90
C PHE A 446 -20.42 24.75 -2.50
N ASN A 447 -20.94 24.64 -3.73
CA ASN A 447 -21.20 23.35 -4.37
C ASN A 447 -19.92 22.59 -4.72
N LEU A 448 -18.86 23.27 -5.16
CA LEU A 448 -17.57 22.65 -5.43
C LEU A 448 -16.99 22.01 -4.17
N ALA A 449 -16.99 22.75 -3.05
CA ALA A 449 -16.52 22.23 -1.77
C ALA A 449 -17.39 21.05 -1.29
N LEU A 450 -18.71 21.14 -1.45
CA LEU A 450 -19.64 20.08 -1.08
C LEU A 450 -19.37 18.79 -1.85
N ILE A 451 -19.24 18.88 -3.17
CA ILE A 451 -19.04 17.71 -4.04
C ILE A 451 -17.66 17.09 -3.81
N ASP A 452 -16.60 17.89 -3.68
CA ASP A 452 -15.28 17.35 -3.39
C ASP A 452 -15.23 16.57 -2.08
N ASN A 453 -15.84 17.11 -1.01
CA ASN A 453 -15.91 16.43 0.28
C ASN A 453 -16.83 15.20 0.22
N ALA A 454 -17.96 15.28 -0.48
CA ALA A 454 -18.86 14.16 -0.68
C ALA A 454 -18.19 13.01 -1.46
N CYS A 455 -17.46 13.31 -2.53
CA CYS A 455 -16.70 12.31 -3.27
C CYS A 455 -15.64 11.64 -2.39
N PHE A 456 -14.89 12.44 -1.62
CA PHE A 456 -13.88 11.92 -0.71
C PHE A 456 -14.50 10.97 0.33
N GLU A 457 -15.59 11.38 0.98
CA GLU A 457 -16.26 10.54 1.97
C GLU A 457 -16.81 9.25 1.33
N TYR A 458 -17.42 9.35 0.15
CA TYR A 458 -17.95 8.17 -0.51
C TYR A 458 -16.84 7.15 -0.83
N THR A 459 -15.70 7.60 -1.33
CA THR A 459 -14.54 6.73 -1.54
C THR A 459 -14.03 6.15 -0.23
N PHE A 460 -13.98 6.94 0.84
CA PHE A 460 -13.59 6.45 2.17
C PHE A 460 -14.53 5.35 2.67
N ILE A 461 -15.85 5.60 2.68
CA ILE A 461 -16.84 4.63 3.18
C ILE A 461 -16.78 3.35 2.33
N SER A 462 -16.69 3.51 1.01
CA SER A 462 -16.58 2.38 0.07
C SER A 462 -15.28 1.59 0.20
N THR A 463 -14.22 2.16 0.79
CA THR A 463 -12.96 1.45 1.00
C THR A 463 -12.89 0.81 2.39
N TYR A 464 -13.32 1.54 3.42
CA TYR A 464 -13.19 1.13 4.81
C TYR A 464 -14.30 0.16 5.25
N PHE A 465 -15.55 0.40 4.85
CA PHE A 465 -16.69 -0.43 5.28
C PHE A 465 -17.04 -1.56 4.30
N ALA A 466 -16.55 -1.52 3.06
CA ALA A 466 -16.86 -2.52 2.03
C ALA A 466 -16.59 -4.00 2.43
N PRO A 467 -15.55 -4.35 3.20
CA PRO A 467 -15.36 -5.74 3.65
C PRO A 467 -16.53 -6.28 4.48
N SER A 468 -17.36 -5.40 5.05
CA SER A 468 -18.47 -5.74 5.94
C SER A 468 -19.85 -5.34 5.41
N GLN A 469 -19.91 -4.46 4.39
CA GLN A 469 -21.14 -3.82 3.95
C GLN A 469 -21.31 -3.88 2.42
N ASN A 470 -22.50 -4.25 1.99
CA ASN A 470 -22.89 -4.22 0.57
C ASN A 470 -23.02 -2.77 0.06
N PHE A 471 -22.98 -2.61 -1.26
CA PHE A 471 -23.13 -1.31 -1.93
C PHE A 471 -24.36 -0.50 -1.46
N HIS A 472 -25.51 -1.16 -1.29
CA HIS A 472 -26.72 -0.49 -0.79
C HIS A 472 -26.59 0.03 0.65
N ALA A 473 -25.86 -0.69 1.50
CA ALA A 473 -25.59 -0.27 2.87
C ALA A 473 -24.60 0.91 2.92
N ILE A 474 -23.60 0.92 2.03
CA ILE A 474 -22.68 2.06 1.84
C ILE A 474 -23.47 3.31 1.44
N SER A 475 -24.37 3.21 0.45
CA SER A 475 -25.21 4.33 0.04
C SER A 475 -26.11 4.86 1.16
N ARG A 476 -26.71 3.96 1.97
CA ARG A 476 -27.51 4.37 3.14
C ARG A 476 -26.65 5.07 4.20
N THR A 477 -25.44 4.57 4.44
CA THR A 477 -24.48 5.15 5.39
C THR A 477 -24.05 6.54 4.94
N PHE A 478 -23.74 6.69 3.65
CA PHE A 478 -23.41 7.99 3.05
C PHE A 478 -24.57 8.98 3.19
N ASN A 479 -25.79 8.59 2.81
CA ASN A 479 -26.97 9.46 2.94
C ASN A 479 -27.20 9.87 4.39
N SER A 480 -27.05 8.93 5.33
CA SER A 480 -27.14 9.23 6.76
C SER A 480 -26.13 10.30 7.20
N ILE A 481 -24.93 10.36 6.60
CA ILE A 481 -23.94 11.39 6.93
C ILE A 481 -24.26 12.72 6.24
N PHE A 482 -24.53 12.69 4.94
CA PHE A 482 -24.54 13.88 4.09
C PHE A 482 -25.92 14.52 3.91
N GLU A 483 -27.03 13.82 4.12
CA GLU A 483 -28.39 14.35 3.88
C GLU A 483 -28.65 15.71 4.56
N PRO A 484 -28.29 15.94 5.85
CA PRO A 484 -28.43 17.26 6.46
C PRO A 484 -27.58 18.35 5.76
N THR A 485 -26.38 17.99 5.32
CA THR A 485 -25.45 18.90 4.64
C THR A 485 -25.94 19.24 3.23
N LEU A 486 -26.47 18.25 2.51
CA LEU A 486 -27.09 18.44 1.19
C LEU A 486 -28.31 19.36 1.30
N ALA A 487 -29.13 19.23 2.35
CA ALA A 487 -30.25 20.13 2.61
C ALA A 487 -29.78 21.59 2.83
N VAL A 488 -28.66 21.80 3.53
CA VAL A 488 -28.04 23.14 3.64
C VAL A 488 -27.65 23.69 2.27
N GLY A 489 -27.07 22.87 1.39
CA GLY A 489 -26.74 23.29 0.02
C GLY A 489 -27.94 23.68 -0.83
N GLN A 490 -29.05 22.93 -0.71
CA GLN A 490 -30.31 23.29 -1.35
C GLN A 490 -30.85 24.62 -0.81
N ALA A 491 -30.78 24.84 0.52
CA ALA A 491 -31.21 26.09 1.13
C ALA A 491 -30.36 27.30 0.66
N VAL A 492 -29.04 27.13 0.53
CA VAL A 492 -28.15 28.17 -0.03
C VAL A 492 -28.53 28.50 -1.47
N THR A 493 -28.71 27.48 -2.31
CA THR A 493 -29.11 27.67 -3.71
C THR A 493 -30.44 28.41 -3.80
N LYS A 494 -31.44 27.98 -3.01
CA LYS A 494 -32.75 28.63 -2.97
C LYS A 494 -32.63 30.10 -2.55
N SER A 495 -31.86 30.39 -1.49
CA SER A 495 -31.64 31.76 -1.00
C SER A 495 -30.95 32.66 -2.02
N LEU A 496 -30.04 32.13 -2.83
CA LEU A 496 -29.33 32.90 -3.85
C LEU A 496 -30.20 33.21 -5.07
N VAL A 497 -31.16 32.35 -5.41
CA VAL A 497 -31.94 32.45 -6.66
C VAL A 497 -33.33 33.07 -6.44
N GLU A 498 -33.88 32.98 -5.23
CA GLU A 498 -35.26 33.41 -4.96
C GLU A 498 -35.49 34.94 -5.10
N SER A 499 -34.50 35.75 -4.77
CA SER A 499 -34.58 37.22 -4.80
C SER A 499 -33.93 37.87 -6.03
N ASN A 500 -33.12 37.14 -6.79
CA ASN A 500 -32.31 37.69 -7.88
C ASN A 500 -32.98 37.48 -9.24
N THR A 501 -32.96 38.52 -10.08
CA THR A 501 -33.47 38.50 -11.46
C THR A 501 -32.38 38.41 -12.52
N ASP A 502 -31.17 38.01 -12.13
CA ASP A 502 -30.04 37.85 -13.03
C ASP A 502 -30.16 36.59 -13.90
N THR A 503 -30.69 36.76 -15.11
CA THR A 503 -30.87 35.67 -16.07
C THR A 503 -29.55 34.94 -16.39
N LEU A 504 -28.45 35.68 -16.58
CA LEU A 504 -27.16 35.11 -16.95
C LEU A 504 -26.52 34.38 -15.76
N GLY A 505 -26.64 34.94 -14.55
CA GLY A 505 -26.14 34.29 -13.34
C GLY A 505 -26.87 32.99 -13.00
N ILE A 506 -28.19 32.95 -13.16
CA ILE A 506 -28.97 31.72 -12.95
C ILE A 506 -28.59 30.66 -14.00
N LEU A 507 -28.43 31.05 -15.27
CA LEU A 507 -27.99 30.13 -16.31
C LEU A 507 -26.56 29.62 -16.08
N LEU A 508 -25.65 30.47 -15.60
CA LEU A 508 -24.32 30.05 -15.16
C LEU A 508 -24.38 29.02 -14.03
N CYS A 509 -25.26 29.20 -13.05
CA CYS A 509 -25.49 28.21 -11.99
C CYS A 509 -25.99 26.88 -12.55
N VAL A 510 -26.86 26.88 -13.56
CA VAL A 510 -27.29 25.66 -14.26
C VAL A 510 -26.11 24.96 -14.90
N ARG A 511 -25.28 25.69 -15.65
CA ARG A 511 -24.08 25.12 -16.32
C ARG A 511 -23.06 24.57 -15.32
N LEU A 512 -22.84 25.28 -14.21
CA LEU A 512 -22.01 24.79 -13.11
C LEU A 512 -22.57 23.49 -12.51
N ASN A 513 -23.89 23.40 -12.31
CA ASN A 513 -24.54 22.20 -11.80
C ASN A 513 -24.44 21.01 -12.78
N GLN A 514 -24.50 21.26 -14.08
CA GLN A 514 -24.25 20.25 -15.11
C GLN A 514 -22.79 19.78 -15.10
N HIS A 515 -21.83 20.70 -15.00
CA HIS A 515 -20.41 20.36 -14.87
C HIS A 515 -20.17 19.49 -13.62
N PHE A 516 -20.77 19.85 -12.49
CA PHE A 516 -20.75 19.06 -11.27
C PHE A 516 -21.32 17.65 -11.48
N ALA A 517 -22.45 17.51 -12.18
CA ALA A 517 -23.03 16.22 -12.55
C ALA A 517 -22.02 15.34 -13.32
N PHE A 518 -21.35 15.93 -14.30
CA PHE A 518 -20.32 15.24 -15.09
C PHE A 518 -19.13 14.81 -14.24
N GLU A 519 -18.67 15.66 -13.31
CA GLU A 519 -17.58 15.31 -12.39
C GLU A 519 -17.95 14.13 -11.48
N LEU A 520 -19.19 14.11 -10.99
CA LEU A 520 -19.74 13.04 -10.16
C LEU A 520 -19.81 11.70 -10.91
N GLN A 521 -20.25 11.73 -12.17
CA GLN A 521 -20.24 10.55 -13.05
C GLN A 521 -18.80 10.07 -13.31
N ARG A 522 -17.87 10.99 -13.62
CA ARG A 522 -16.45 10.68 -13.83
C ARG A 522 -15.81 10.03 -12.60
N ARG A 523 -16.18 10.49 -11.41
CA ARG A 523 -15.71 9.96 -10.12
C ARG A 523 -16.51 8.74 -9.63
N LYS A 524 -17.56 8.32 -10.34
CA LYS A 524 -18.44 7.17 -10.04
C LYS A 524 -19.10 7.24 -8.65
N VAL A 525 -19.66 8.40 -8.31
CA VAL A 525 -20.35 8.63 -7.02
C VAL A 525 -21.85 8.86 -7.26
N PRO A 526 -22.69 7.81 -7.28
CA PRO A 526 -24.11 7.94 -7.65
C PRO A 526 -24.98 8.51 -6.52
N THR A 527 -24.51 8.49 -5.27
CA THR A 527 -25.32 8.89 -4.10
C THR A 527 -25.70 10.37 -4.07
N VAL A 528 -24.98 11.22 -4.81
CA VAL A 528 -25.18 12.69 -4.83
C VAL A 528 -25.98 13.13 -6.08
N GLU A 529 -26.30 12.22 -7.00
CA GLU A 529 -27.11 12.56 -8.19
C GLU A 529 -28.47 13.16 -7.83
N GLY A 530 -29.09 12.67 -6.75
CA GLY A 530 -30.34 13.22 -6.23
C GLY A 530 -30.24 14.70 -5.84
N TYR A 531 -29.07 15.13 -5.31
CA TYR A 531 -28.81 16.53 -4.97
C TYR A 531 -28.70 17.41 -6.23
N ILE A 532 -27.99 16.93 -7.25
CA ILE A 532 -27.85 17.63 -8.53
C ILE A 532 -29.23 17.84 -9.17
N ASN A 533 -30.06 16.79 -9.19
CA ASN A 533 -31.41 16.85 -9.74
C ASN A 533 -32.32 17.80 -8.96
N ALA A 534 -32.28 17.76 -7.62
CA ALA A 534 -33.01 18.71 -6.78
C ALA A 534 -32.55 20.16 -7.02
N THR A 535 -31.26 20.39 -7.23
CA THR A 535 -30.70 21.70 -7.56
C THR A 535 -31.19 22.19 -8.93
N ASN A 536 -31.27 21.30 -9.93
CA ASN A 536 -31.87 21.61 -11.23
C ASN A 536 -33.36 21.99 -11.11
N MET A 537 -34.12 21.29 -10.25
CA MET A 537 -35.52 21.61 -9.99
C MET A 537 -35.74 22.96 -9.29
N LEU A 538 -34.69 23.56 -8.71
CA LEU A 538 -34.73 24.93 -8.20
C LEU A 538 -34.34 25.97 -9.26
N LEU A 539 -33.32 25.66 -10.07
CA LEU A 539 -32.74 26.60 -11.02
C LEU A 539 -33.60 26.80 -12.28
N TRP A 540 -34.05 25.72 -12.93
CA TRP A 540 -34.77 25.82 -14.19
C TRP A 540 -36.11 26.56 -14.10
N PRO A 541 -36.98 26.28 -13.11
CA PRO A 541 -38.23 27.03 -12.98
C PRO A 541 -37.99 28.52 -12.71
N ARG A 542 -36.92 28.86 -11.98
CA ARG A 542 -36.56 30.25 -11.71
C ARG A 542 -36.01 30.96 -12.94
N PHE A 543 -35.15 30.30 -13.72
CA PHE A 543 -34.71 30.81 -15.01
C PHE A 543 -35.90 31.15 -15.93
N GLN A 544 -36.88 30.24 -16.01
CA GLN A 544 -38.08 30.45 -16.81
C GLN A 544 -38.88 31.67 -16.35
N GLN A 545 -39.09 31.80 -15.04
CA GLN A 545 -39.82 32.94 -14.46
C GLN A 545 -39.13 34.28 -14.75
N VAL A 546 -37.80 34.34 -14.65
CA VAL A 546 -37.05 35.57 -14.94
C VAL A 546 -37.14 35.91 -16.44
N LEU A 547 -37.05 34.93 -17.34
CA LEU A 547 -37.25 35.17 -18.77
C LEU A 547 -38.69 35.59 -19.11
N ASP A 548 -39.69 35.06 -18.42
CA ASP A 548 -41.08 35.51 -18.54
C ASP A 548 -41.25 36.96 -18.09
N MET A 549 -40.50 37.39 -17.06
CA MET A 549 -40.45 38.81 -16.67
C MET A 549 -39.85 39.67 -17.78
N HIS A 550 -38.76 39.24 -18.43
CA HIS A 550 -38.19 39.92 -19.60
C HIS A 550 -39.18 40.05 -20.75
N CYS A 551 -39.88 38.96 -21.09
CA CYS A 551 -40.90 38.96 -22.13
C CYS A 551 -42.08 39.90 -21.79
N SER A 552 -42.59 39.81 -20.55
CA SER A 552 -43.71 40.64 -20.09
C SER A 552 -43.35 42.13 -20.06
N SER A 553 -42.10 42.47 -19.74
CA SER A 553 -41.59 43.84 -19.78
C SER A 553 -41.52 44.38 -21.20
N LEU A 554 -41.02 43.58 -22.17
CA LEU A 554 -41.05 43.94 -23.59
C LEU A 554 -42.49 44.11 -24.10
N GLN A 555 -43.41 43.23 -23.72
CA GLN A 555 -44.83 43.35 -24.06
C GLN A 555 -45.44 44.65 -23.52
N LYS A 556 -45.14 45.02 -22.27
CA LYS A 556 -45.64 46.26 -21.65
C LYS A 556 -45.13 47.51 -22.37
N ILE A 557 -43.84 47.59 -22.70
CA ILE A 557 -43.36 48.73 -23.51
C ILE A 557 -44.04 48.72 -24.87
N THR A 558 -44.09 47.55 -25.51
CA THR A 558 -44.71 47.40 -26.83
C THR A 558 -46.14 47.92 -26.79
N ALA A 559 -46.93 47.57 -25.78
CA ALA A 559 -48.28 48.08 -25.57
C ALA A 559 -48.32 49.60 -25.41
N SER A 560 -47.38 50.18 -24.64
CA SER A 560 -47.28 51.64 -24.39
C SER A 560 -46.90 52.49 -25.61
N LEU A 561 -46.32 51.89 -26.66
CA LEU A 561 -45.96 52.61 -27.87
C LEU A 561 -47.22 53.13 -28.61
N PRO A 562 -47.24 54.41 -29.05
CA PRO A 562 -48.36 54.99 -29.78
C PRO A 562 -48.56 54.26 -31.11
N GLY A 563 -49.67 53.51 -31.22
CA GLY A 563 -49.94 52.63 -32.36
C GLY A 563 -50.51 53.31 -33.60
N ARG A 564 -50.64 54.64 -33.61
CA ARG A 564 -51.20 55.39 -34.75
C ARG A 564 -50.74 56.85 -34.69
N PRO A 565 -50.33 57.48 -35.80
CA PRO A 565 -50.26 58.94 -35.87
C PRO A 565 -51.70 59.46 -35.85
N SER A 566 -52.23 59.81 -34.68
CA SER A 566 -53.46 60.61 -34.64
C SER A 566 -53.08 62.03 -35.04
N THR A 567 -53.82 62.60 -35.98
CA THR A 567 -53.61 63.92 -36.56
C THR A 567 -53.64 65.07 -35.54
N GLY A 568 -54.02 64.81 -34.28
CA GLY A 568 -54.00 65.77 -33.17
C GLY A 568 -52.85 65.62 -32.17
N ALA A 569 -52.12 64.51 -32.13
CA ALA A 569 -51.04 64.30 -31.16
C ALA A 569 -49.69 64.89 -31.59
N ALA A 570 -49.53 65.22 -32.87
CA ALA A 570 -48.31 65.81 -33.42
C ALA A 570 -48.05 67.26 -32.95
N LEU A 571 -49.09 67.98 -32.50
CA LEU A 571 -48.98 69.39 -32.12
C LEU A 571 -48.61 69.63 -30.65
N LEU A 572 -48.77 68.61 -29.78
CA LEU A 572 -48.50 68.73 -28.33
C LEU A 572 -47.29 67.90 -27.87
N SER A 573 -46.68 67.11 -28.76
CA SER A 573 -45.54 66.23 -28.45
C SER A 573 -44.20 66.74 -28.99
N SER A 574 -44.04 68.07 -29.10
CA SER A 574 -42.79 68.74 -29.49
C SER A 574 -41.60 68.49 -28.54
N GLY A 575 -41.72 67.62 -27.54
CA GLY A 575 -40.68 67.30 -26.56
C GLY A 575 -40.09 65.89 -26.62
N SER A 576 -40.57 64.99 -27.49
CA SER A 576 -39.98 63.64 -27.60
C SER A 576 -39.16 63.48 -28.88
N SER A 577 -37.88 63.83 -28.79
CA SER A 577 -36.85 63.79 -29.85
C SER A 577 -36.51 62.40 -30.39
N ASN A 578 -37.31 61.36 -30.10
CA ASN A 578 -36.95 59.96 -30.39
C ASN A 578 -37.62 59.36 -31.65
N THR A 579 -38.52 60.07 -32.33
CA THR A 579 -39.32 59.52 -33.45
C THR A 579 -38.74 59.78 -34.84
N THR A 580 -37.54 60.37 -34.94
CA THR A 580 -36.89 60.72 -36.22
C THR A 580 -35.53 60.08 -36.46
N SER A 581 -34.96 59.38 -35.46
CA SER A 581 -33.64 58.75 -35.58
C SER A 581 -33.74 57.35 -36.17
N THR A 582 -32.97 57.08 -37.22
CA THR A 582 -32.79 55.72 -37.77
C THR A 582 -31.72 54.92 -37.02
N ALA A 583 -31.15 55.46 -35.94
CA ALA A 583 -30.13 54.78 -35.15
C ALA A 583 -30.71 53.59 -34.37
N PRO A 584 -29.88 52.56 -34.07
CA PRO A 584 -30.29 51.45 -33.22
C PRO A 584 -30.74 51.93 -31.83
N THR A 585 -31.80 51.32 -31.31
CA THR A 585 -32.29 51.69 -29.97
C THR A 585 -31.36 51.17 -28.87
N PRO A 586 -31.23 51.86 -27.72
CA PRO A 586 -30.49 51.33 -26.58
C PRO A 586 -31.05 49.98 -26.07
N LEU A 587 -32.35 49.74 -26.27
CA LEU A 587 -32.98 48.46 -25.94
C LEU A 587 -32.50 47.33 -26.85
N THR A 588 -32.23 47.62 -28.13
CA THR A 588 -31.62 46.67 -29.08
C THR A 588 -30.26 46.18 -28.59
N GLN A 589 -29.43 47.08 -28.08
CA GLN A 589 -28.12 46.70 -27.53
C GLN A 589 -28.27 45.82 -26.28
N LYS A 590 -29.16 46.18 -25.34
CA LYS A 590 -29.42 45.36 -24.14
C LYS A 590 -29.97 43.97 -24.48
N PHE A 591 -30.92 43.90 -25.41
CA PHE A 591 -31.48 42.65 -25.92
C PHE A 591 -30.41 41.79 -26.57
N ALA A 592 -29.60 42.37 -27.45
CA ALA A 592 -28.54 41.66 -28.16
C ALA A 592 -27.47 41.11 -27.20
N ASN A 593 -27.04 41.90 -26.21
CA ASN A 593 -26.08 41.45 -25.19
C ASN A 593 -26.64 40.31 -24.33
N LEU A 594 -27.90 40.41 -23.88
CA LEU A 594 -28.54 39.34 -23.11
C LEU A 594 -28.67 38.05 -23.94
N LEU A 595 -29.12 38.19 -25.19
CA LEU A 595 -29.28 37.08 -26.12
C LEU A 595 -27.92 36.42 -26.42
N GLN A 596 -26.89 37.22 -26.70
CA GLN A 596 -25.52 36.74 -26.89
C GLN A 596 -25.05 35.94 -25.66
N GLY A 597 -25.27 36.46 -24.45
CA GLY A 597 -24.91 35.78 -23.21
C GLY A 597 -25.61 34.43 -23.03
N ILE A 598 -26.91 34.36 -23.30
CA ILE A 598 -27.69 33.10 -23.22
C ILE A 598 -27.21 32.08 -24.26
N LEU A 599 -26.98 32.51 -25.49
CA LEU A 599 -26.53 31.63 -26.57
C LEU A 599 -25.09 31.14 -26.35
N ALA A 600 -24.18 32.02 -25.93
CA ALA A 600 -22.80 31.66 -25.61
C ALA A 600 -22.70 30.68 -24.42
N LEU A 601 -23.66 30.71 -23.49
CA LEU A 601 -23.78 29.73 -22.41
C LEU A 601 -24.47 28.43 -22.86
N SER A 602 -25.05 28.40 -24.05
CA SER A 602 -25.79 27.25 -24.57
C SER A 602 -25.08 26.53 -25.72
N SER A 603 -23.81 26.88 -26.00
CA SER A 603 -23.01 26.25 -27.06
C SER A 603 -22.72 24.77 -26.81
N GLU A 604 -22.60 24.38 -25.54
CA GLU A 604 -22.32 23.00 -25.09
C GLU A 604 -23.59 22.27 -24.60
N ALA A 605 -24.76 22.89 -24.77
CA ALA A 605 -26.03 22.38 -24.28
C ALA A 605 -26.65 21.32 -25.21
N GLY A 606 -27.41 20.39 -24.64
CA GLY A 606 -28.23 19.47 -25.43
C GLY A 606 -29.50 20.13 -25.97
N ASP A 607 -30.05 19.59 -27.07
CA ASP A 607 -31.23 20.12 -27.76
C ASP A 607 -32.52 20.07 -26.92
N ASP A 608 -32.57 19.25 -25.86
CA ASP A 608 -33.75 19.04 -25.01
C ASP A 608 -33.96 20.11 -23.91
N GLU A 609 -33.11 21.14 -23.85
CA GLU A 609 -33.19 22.15 -22.79
C GLU A 609 -34.28 23.21 -23.04
N PRO A 610 -34.96 23.71 -22.00
CA PRO A 610 -36.02 24.71 -22.13
C PRO A 610 -35.51 26.07 -22.65
N VAL A 611 -34.20 26.26 -22.75
CA VAL A 611 -33.57 27.50 -23.21
C VAL A 611 -34.00 27.85 -24.64
N SER A 612 -34.09 26.87 -25.56
CA SER A 612 -34.44 27.11 -26.96
C SER A 612 -35.84 27.75 -27.10
N VAL A 613 -36.82 27.21 -26.37
CA VAL A 613 -38.20 27.74 -26.37
C VAL A 613 -38.23 29.15 -25.81
N SER A 614 -37.51 29.41 -24.72
CA SER A 614 -37.52 30.72 -24.07
C SER A 614 -36.78 31.79 -24.87
N VAL A 615 -35.69 31.42 -25.57
CA VAL A 615 -35.02 32.29 -26.56
C VAL A 615 -35.96 32.61 -27.72
N GLY A 616 -36.68 31.61 -28.25
CA GLY A 616 -37.65 31.81 -29.32
C GLY A 616 -38.78 32.79 -28.96
N ARG A 617 -39.27 32.71 -27.71
CA ARG A 617 -40.26 33.64 -27.16
C ARG A 617 -39.69 35.06 -27.02
N LEU A 618 -38.53 35.20 -26.39
CA LEU A 618 -37.87 36.50 -26.20
C LEU A 618 -37.61 37.20 -27.54
N ARG A 619 -37.17 36.44 -28.55
CA ARG A 619 -36.98 36.93 -29.92
C ARG A 619 -38.28 37.44 -30.53
N SER A 620 -39.35 36.66 -30.43
CA SER A 620 -40.65 37.02 -31.02
C SER A 620 -41.23 38.30 -30.41
N GLU A 621 -41.07 38.50 -29.11
CA GLU A 621 -41.49 39.73 -28.42
C GLU A 621 -40.64 40.94 -28.83
N TYR A 622 -39.34 40.76 -29.01
CA TYR A 622 -38.46 41.83 -29.49
C TYR A 622 -38.76 42.22 -30.95
N GLU A 623 -39.01 41.25 -31.83
CA GLU A 623 -39.47 41.50 -33.20
C GLU A 623 -40.82 42.26 -33.21
N ALA A 624 -41.76 41.89 -32.34
CA ALA A 624 -43.05 42.59 -32.19
C ALA A 624 -42.85 44.04 -31.71
N TYR A 625 -41.95 44.27 -30.76
CA TYR A 625 -41.56 45.59 -30.28
C TYR A 625 -41.02 46.47 -31.42
N LEU A 626 -40.00 46.00 -32.15
CA LEU A 626 -39.40 46.76 -33.25
C LEU A 626 -40.42 47.04 -34.35
N ASN A 627 -41.24 46.07 -34.71
CA ASN A 627 -42.28 46.24 -35.71
C ASN A 627 -43.31 47.30 -35.29
N LYS A 628 -43.74 47.33 -34.02
CA LYS A 628 -44.68 48.35 -33.54
C LYS A 628 -44.03 49.72 -33.44
N LEU A 629 -42.77 49.81 -33.02
CA LEU A 629 -42.01 51.06 -32.97
C LEU A 629 -41.81 51.65 -34.37
N SER A 630 -41.50 50.81 -35.36
CA SER A 630 -41.30 51.22 -36.75
C SER A 630 -42.56 51.84 -37.39
N LYS A 631 -43.76 51.45 -36.94
CA LYS A 631 -45.04 52.04 -37.42
C LYS A 631 -45.24 53.49 -36.97
N GLY A 632 -44.48 53.96 -35.98
CA GLY A 632 -44.46 55.37 -35.56
C GLY A 632 -43.67 56.28 -36.51
N ILE A 633 -42.86 55.71 -37.41
CA ILE A 633 -42.09 56.45 -38.41
C ILE A 633 -42.95 56.62 -39.66
N SER A 634 -43.19 57.86 -40.08
CA SER A 634 -44.06 58.18 -41.22
C SER A 634 -43.44 57.88 -42.59
N ASP A 635 -42.11 57.94 -42.70
CA ASP A 635 -41.37 57.71 -43.95
C ASP A 635 -40.96 56.23 -44.10
N ALA A 636 -41.46 55.58 -45.16
CA ALA A 636 -41.20 54.17 -45.44
C ALA A 636 -39.70 53.85 -45.63
N ARG A 637 -38.92 54.73 -46.28
CA ARG A 637 -37.48 54.51 -46.48
C ARG A 637 -36.72 54.61 -45.16
N LYS A 638 -37.10 55.55 -44.30
CA LYS A 638 -36.51 55.69 -42.96
C LYS A 638 -36.92 54.54 -42.04
N LYS A 639 -38.13 54.02 -42.18
CA LYS A 639 -38.63 52.85 -41.47
C LYS A 639 -37.81 51.60 -41.79
N ASP A 640 -37.59 51.31 -43.08
CA ASP A 640 -36.83 50.13 -43.51
C ASP A 640 -35.37 50.24 -43.06
N ARG A 641 -34.76 51.43 -43.21
CA ARG A 641 -33.40 51.72 -42.67
C ARG A 641 -33.31 51.58 -41.16
N PHE A 642 -34.32 52.02 -40.41
CA PHE A 642 -34.35 51.86 -38.96
C PHE A 642 -34.38 50.38 -38.56
N LEU A 643 -35.20 49.56 -39.21
CA LEU A 643 -35.25 48.12 -38.96
C LEU A 643 -33.94 47.44 -39.34
N CYS A 644 -33.39 47.74 -40.52
CA CYS A 644 -32.11 47.20 -40.97
C CYS A 644 -30.98 47.54 -39.98
N ASN A 645 -30.87 48.79 -39.53
CA ASN A 645 -29.85 49.20 -38.56
C ASN A 645 -29.96 48.47 -37.21
N ASN A 646 -31.18 48.24 -36.71
CA ASN A 646 -31.38 47.50 -35.46
C ASN A 646 -31.02 46.01 -35.61
N TYR A 647 -31.47 45.36 -36.68
CA TYR A 647 -31.12 43.97 -36.93
C TYR A 647 -29.63 43.79 -37.23
N SER A 648 -29.01 44.74 -37.94
CA SER A 648 -27.56 44.77 -38.18
C SER A 648 -26.77 44.84 -36.87
N LEU A 649 -27.22 45.64 -35.89
CA LEU A 649 -26.58 45.68 -34.57
C LEU A 649 -26.70 44.34 -33.85
N VAL A 650 -27.87 43.70 -33.88
CA VAL A 650 -28.07 42.37 -33.29
C VAL A 650 -27.14 41.34 -33.95
N CYS A 651 -27.08 41.29 -35.29
CA CYS A 651 -26.17 40.40 -36.02
C CYS A 651 -24.69 40.66 -35.67
N THR A 652 -24.30 41.92 -35.52
CA THR A 652 -22.91 42.29 -35.17
C THR A 652 -22.52 41.77 -33.80
N ILE A 653 -23.40 41.89 -32.80
CA ILE A 653 -23.15 41.42 -31.44
C ILE A 653 -23.19 39.87 -31.37
N LEU A 654 -24.01 39.23 -32.21
CA LEU A 654 -24.11 37.77 -32.30
C LEU A 654 -23.05 37.13 -33.22
N ALA A 655 -22.14 37.90 -33.81
CA ALA A 655 -21.20 37.40 -34.82
C ALA A 655 -20.28 36.29 -34.28
N ASP A 656 -19.89 36.38 -33.00
CA ASP A 656 -18.94 35.46 -32.35
C ASP A 656 -19.63 34.33 -31.54
N VAL A 657 -20.94 34.14 -31.71
CA VAL A 657 -21.69 33.12 -30.97
C VAL A 657 -21.60 31.78 -31.68
N GLU A 658 -21.12 30.78 -30.96
CA GLU A 658 -20.98 29.39 -31.44
C GLU A 658 -22.14 28.51 -30.96
N GLY A 659 -22.42 27.44 -31.71
CA GLY A 659 -23.43 26.42 -31.37
C GLY A 659 -24.70 26.51 -32.21
N ARG A 660 -25.40 25.38 -32.34
CA ARG A 660 -26.58 25.21 -33.22
C ARG A 660 -27.65 26.27 -33.00
N LEU A 661 -28.07 26.49 -31.74
CA LEU A 661 -29.07 27.49 -31.40
C LEU A 661 -28.62 28.93 -31.72
N GLY A 662 -27.31 29.18 -31.59
CA GLY A 662 -26.69 30.46 -31.95
C GLY A 662 -26.75 30.72 -33.44
N GLU A 663 -26.36 29.74 -34.26
CA GLU A 663 -26.42 29.79 -35.72
C GLU A 663 -27.85 29.97 -36.23
N GLU A 664 -28.81 29.19 -35.73
CA GLU A 664 -30.23 29.31 -36.11
C GLU A 664 -30.81 30.70 -35.79
N THR A 665 -30.42 31.26 -34.64
CA THR A 665 -30.88 32.60 -34.23
C THR A 665 -30.24 33.69 -35.07
N ARG A 666 -28.95 33.56 -35.39
CA ARG A 666 -28.21 34.49 -36.24
C ARG A 666 -28.76 34.49 -37.67
N GLU A 667 -28.95 33.33 -38.27
CA GLU A 667 -29.46 33.19 -39.64
C GLU A 667 -30.83 33.87 -39.80
N ARG A 668 -31.70 33.76 -38.78
CA ARG A 668 -33.00 34.45 -38.80
C ARG A 668 -32.85 35.98 -38.80
N PHE A 669 -31.98 36.53 -37.96
CA PHE A 669 -31.77 37.98 -37.93
C PHE A 669 -31.06 38.50 -39.19
N GLU A 670 -30.19 37.70 -39.80
CA GLU A 670 -29.59 38.00 -41.12
C GLU A 670 -30.66 38.03 -42.21
N LYS A 671 -31.54 37.02 -42.29
CA LYS A 671 -32.69 37.01 -43.22
C LYS A 671 -33.60 38.23 -43.01
N LEU A 672 -33.85 38.62 -41.76
CA LEU A 672 -34.64 39.81 -41.44
C LEU A 672 -33.93 41.09 -41.88
N ARG A 673 -32.63 41.25 -41.60
CA ARG A 673 -31.83 42.40 -42.07
C ARG A 673 -31.90 42.51 -43.59
N ASP A 674 -31.61 41.43 -44.31
CA ASP A 674 -31.53 41.42 -45.77
C ASP A 674 -32.90 41.72 -46.42
N SER A 675 -34.01 41.38 -45.75
CA SER A 675 -35.36 41.71 -46.23
C SER A 675 -35.67 43.22 -46.25
N PHE A 676 -34.98 44.01 -45.41
CA PHE A 676 -35.14 45.46 -45.27
C PHE A 676 -33.97 46.26 -45.89
N ASP A 677 -32.92 45.60 -46.36
CA ASP A 677 -31.77 46.22 -47.03
C ASP A 677 -32.05 46.43 -48.53
N LYS A 678 -32.88 47.44 -48.83
CA LYS A 678 -33.33 47.80 -50.19
C LYS A 678 -32.89 49.20 -50.63
#